data_AF-A0A1B0CB83-F1
#
_entry.id   AF-A0A1B0CB83-F1
#
_cell.length_a   1.000
_cell.length_b   1.000
_cell.length_c   1.000
_cell.angle_alpha   90.00
_cell.angle_beta   90.00
_cell.angle_gamma   90.00
#
_symmetry.space_group_name_H-M   'P 1'
#
loop_
_entity.id
_entity.type
_entity.pdbx_description
1 polymer ?
#
loop_
_entity_poly.entity_id
_entity_poly.type
_entity_poly.pdbx_seq_one_letter_code
_entity_poly.pdbx_strand_id
1 'polypeptide(L)'
;MAVIDGNVMAINPGEETKNQMYIWNNIFYSLGFDIRDHYKDLGGDAAAFVAPRNDLHGVRVYSAVDIEGLYTLGTVVIDYRGYRVTAQSIIPGILEKEQEQSVVYGSIDFGKTVITHPRYLELLNKASQHLKILPHEVLNEKDEAVELCSSVECKGIIGNDGRHYILDLLKTFPPDVNFLKLDEKLSEEISALGYPIEQKHKLSCLRQELLDAFVDDRYVTFIKHAAYHLQQLNAAKKAAVVEGGGKQVQQSEKDRNEEKEVKDKKEEKEEGEEMPAVKVETNNNVKSEGSRMEEAVKMMETMSEGIIPEKLATDSRDVVKKACAAVGSLKETEFDIRFNPDVFSPGIRHVDNQEAANSLKKQKQLVKDAAEFLVLKQIPAFVQDFLDHASAPMDGNTLTEALHARGINIRYLGRVAVKLSQVKSLEYLHTIAVSELILRATKHIFTAYMQNCEMISMALAISHFLNCFLASGVIATPPVGLDELQKVQKRRNRRRNGKHACPVGVDNLEWAQLTQKSLWQQIRRELKTYWDWDLSCDNVDGAVEMYKLQKVGLLRAFCLKVGLQILLREYNFDSRHRAIFHEDDILNVFPVVKHINPRASDAYNFYTTGQTKIQQGCFKEGYELISEALNLLNNVYGALHPENAQCLRMLARLSYIMGDPQEALTIQQRAVLMSERVNGIDHPYTISEYTHLALYCFANSQISTALKLLYRARYLALMICSDDHPDIALLDSNISLILHAVGEYELSLRFLEHALALNIKYFGEKSLKVAVSYHLVARTQSCMGDFRSALNNEKEAYAIYKQQFGEQHEKTQESSECLKHLTQQAVVLQKKMNDIYSNGKLTTGLPPIHIQPPSMGSVLEMLNAINGILFVQISPKDIVNLKNEIEKRQRVTDGVLGEQQEEIERIISTNKQDEVPQSSSTTTITTTTAATDPTEGAAAAAECPMANHVDAIKVEPVS
;
A
#
# COMPACT_ATOMS: atom_id res chain seq x y z
N MET A 1 -12.84 -4.86 27.77
CA MET A 1 -13.09 -4.43 29.16
C MET A 1 -14.34 -5.14 29.67
N ALA A 2 -15.35 -4.45 30.24
CA ALA A 2 -16.50 -4.97 31.00
C ALA A 2 -16.85 -6.47 30.89
N VAL A 3 -17.08 -7.01 29.69
CA VAL A 3 -17.31 -8.45 29.44
C VAL A 3 -16.17 -9.33 29.99
N ILE A 4 -14.93 -9.11 29.55
CA ILE A 4 -13.71 -9.85 29.98
C ILE A 4 -13.36 -9.61 31.45
N ASP A 5 -13.83 -8.50 32.03
CA ASP A 5 -13.60 -8.16 33.43
C ASP A 5 -14.71 -8.73 34.35
N GLY A 6 -15.68 -9.47 33.80
CA GLY A 6 -16.75 -10.14 34.55
C GLY A 6 -17.89 -9.22 35.02
N ASN A 7 -17.97 -8.00 34.48
CA ASN A 7 -18.98 -7.00 34.85
C ASN A 7 -20.29 -7.10 34.04
N VAL A 8 -20.34 -7.99 33.03
CA VAL A 8 -21.53 -8.27 32.22
C VAL A 8 -21.89 -9.75 32.39
N MET A 9 -23.17 -10.04 32.64
CA MET A 9 -23.66 -11.42 32.72
C MET A 9 -23.77 -12.04 31.33
N ALA A 10 -23.38 -13.31 31.20
CA ALA A 10 -23.60 -14.09 29.99
C ALA A 10 -25.09 -14.41 29.78
N ILE A 11 -25.50 -14.59 28.53
CA ILE A 11 -26.84 -15.07 28.12
C ILE A 11 -27.01 -16.55 28.51
N ASN A 12 -25.91 -17.31 28.41
CA ASN A 12 -25.77 -18.74 28.68
C ASN A 12 -24.88 -18.99 29.93
N PRO A 13 -25.24 -18.50 31.13
CA PRO A 13 -24.37 -18.56 32.32
C PRO A 13 -24.15 -19.98 32.87
N GLY A 14 -24.85 -20.99 32.33
CA GLY A 14 -24.65 -22.41 32.63
C GLY A 14 -23.61 -23.11 31.74
N GLU A 15 -23.10 -22.47 30.67
CA GLU A 15 -21.99 -23.00 29.88
C GLU A 15 -20.64 -22.48 30.38
N GLU A 16 -19.55 -23.19 30.05
CA GLU A 16 -18.19 -22.80 30.42
C GLU A 16 -17.82 -21.40 29.92
N THR A 17 -16.93 -20.71 30.64
CA THR A 17 -16.55 -19.32 30.35
C THR A 17 -16.02 -19.11 28.93
N LYS A 18 -15.38 -20.11 28.31
CA LYS A 18 -14.97 -20.06 26.89
C LYS A 18 -16.15 -19.95 25.91
N ASN A 19 -17.28 -20.56 26.24
CA ASN A 19 -18.47 -20.65 25.38
C ASN A 19 -19.49 -19.53 25.67
N GLN A 20 -19.23 -18.69 26.67
CA GLN A 20 -20.17 -17.66 27.10
C GLN A 20 -20.31 -16.54 26.05
N MET A 21 -21.58 -16.19 25.80
CA MET A 21 -22.02 -15.15 24.88
C MET A 21 -22.68 -14.03 25.68
N TYR A 22 -22.49 -12.78 25.24
CA TYR A 22 -22.93 -11.60 25.97
C TYR A 22 -23.65 -10.63 25.03
N ILE A 23 -24.70 -9.97 25.49
CA ILE A 23 -25.25 -8.78 24.83
C ILE A 23 -24.98 -7.58 25.75
N TRP A 24 -24.41 -6.53 25.20
CA TRP A 24 -24.15 -5.28 25.91
C TRP A 24 -24.33 -4.09 24.96
N ASN A 25 -25.13 -3.10 25.37
CA ASN A 25 -25.50 -1.94 24.54
C ASN A 25 -26.00 -2.34 23.12
N ASN A 26 -26.85 -3.37 23.03
CA ASN A 26 -27.39 -3.95 21.78
C ASN A 26 -26.34 -4.50 20.78
N ILE A 27 -25.10 -4.71 21.23
CA ILE A 27 -24.05 -5.40 20.49
C ILE A 27 -23.89 -6.80 21.08
N PHE A 28 -23.80 -7.81 20.23
CA PHE A 28 -23.48 -9.19 20.59
C PHE A 28 -21.97 -9.38 20.68
N TYR A 29 -21.51 -10.10 21.71
CA TYR A 29 -20.10 -10.41 21.94
C TYR A 29 -19.91 -11.92 22.15
N SER A 30 -18.95 -12.49 21.44
CA SER A 30 -18.51 -13.89 21.58
C SER A 30 -16.98 -13.98 21.71
N LEU A 31 -16.50 -15.02 22.39
CA LEU A 31 -15.06 -15.27 22.56
C LEU A 31 -14.54 -16.17 21.42
N GLY A 32 -13.33 -15.88 20.92
CA GLY A 32 -12.68 -16.63 19.85
C GLY A 32 -12.04 -17.95 20.31
N PHE A 33 -12.83 -18.83 20.91
CA PHE A 33 -12.47 -20.21 21.28
C PHE A 33 -13.26 -21.22 20.44
N ASP A 34 -12.81 -22.47 20.38
CA ASP A 34 -13.55 -23.52 19.67
C ASP A 34 -14.75 -24.02 20.49
N ILE A 35 -15.94 -23.53 20.13
CA ILE A 35 -17.20 -23.85 20.81
C ILE A 35 -17.74 -25.17 20.24
N ARG A 36 -17.84 -26.19 21.10
CA ARG A 36 -18.43 -27.52 20.79
C ARG A 36 -17.73 -28.26 19.64
N ASP A 37 -16.39 -28.21 19.58
CA ASP A 37 -15.54 -28.91 18.58
C ASP A 37 -15.81 -28.50 17.11
N HIS A 38 -16.47 -27.37 16.87
CA HIS A 38 -16.79 -26.82 15.53
C HIS A 38 -15.55 -26.74 14.63
N TYR A 39 -14.45 -26.17 15.14
CA TYR A 39 -13.21 -25.97 14.39
C TYR A 39 -12.21 -27.12 14.53
N LYS A 40 -12.56 -28.24 15.17
CA LYS A 40 -11.66 -29.37 15.48
C LYS A 40 -10.88 -29.86 14.26
N ASP A 41 -11.57 -30.17 13.17
CA ASP A 41 -10.94 -30.64 11.93
C ASP A 41 -10.19 -29.53 11.16
N LEU A 42 -10.38 -28.28 11.54
CA LEU A 42 -9.74 -27.08 10.97
C LEU A 42 -8.57 -26.55 11.80
N GLY A 43 -8.35 -27.02 13.04
CA GLY A 43 -7.26 -26.59 13.93
C GLY A 43 -7.69 -26.19 15.36
N GLY A 44 -8.94 -26.44 15.76
CA GLY A 44 -9.44 -26.16 17.11
C GLY A 44 -9.36 -24.67 17.50
N ASP A 45 -8.97 -24.40 18.75
CA ASP A 45 -8.77 -23.04 19.29
C ASP A 45 -7.88 -22.15 18.37
N ALA A 46 -6.92 -22.71 17.64
CA ALA A 46 -6.07 -21.94 16.72
C ALA A 46 -6.81 -21.49 15.46
N ALA A 47 -7.79 -22.27 14.99
CA ALA A 47 -8.68 -21.90 13.89
C ALA A 47 -9.77 -20.94 14.39
N ALA A 48 -10.39 -21.20 15.55
CA ALA A 48 -11.38 -20.31 16.17
C ALA A 48 -10.82 -18.92 16.50
N PHE A 49 -9.52 -18.82 16.87
CA PHE A 49 -8.84 -17.54 17.02
C PHE A 49 -8.71 -16.77 15.70
N VAL A 50 -8.57 -17.46 14.56
CA VAL A 50 -8.33 -16.82 13.25
C VAL A 50 -9.62 -16.56 12.47
N ALA A 51 -10.64 -17.40 12.61
CA ALA A 51 -11.92 -17.27 11.89
C ALA A 51 -12.55 -15.87 11.97
N PRO A 52 -12.65 -15.18 13.13
CA PRO A 52 -13.16 -13.80 13.20
C PRO A 52 -12.38 -12.79 12.36
N ARG A 53 -11.06 -13.00 12.16
CA ARG A 53 -10.24 -12.11 11.32
C ARG A 53 -10.51 -12.34 9.84
N ASN A 54 -10.80 -13.57 9.44
CA ASN A 54 -11.20 -13.88 8.07
C ASN A 54 -12.64 -13.38 7.82
N ASP A 55 -13.57 -13.59 8.75
CA ASP A 55 -14.94 -13.06 8.68
C ASP A 55 -14.92 -11.52 8.53
N LEU A 56 -14.19 -10.80 9.39
CA LEU A 56 -14.02 -9.35 9.27
C LEU A 56 -13.43 -8.92 7.90
N HIS A 57 -12.57 -9.74 7.28
CA HIS A 57 -12.06 -9.49 5.93
C HIS A 57 -13.10 -9.76 4.85
N GLY A 58 -13.93 -10.79 5.01
CA GLY A 58 -15.08 -11.08 4.15
C GLY A 58 -16.15 -9.98 4.21
N VAL A 59 -16.56 -9.57 5.43
CA VAL A 59 -17.43 -8.41 5.68
C VAL A 59 -16.84 -7.15 5.03
N ARG A 60 -15.52 -6.91 5.14
CA ARG A 60 -14.83 -5.76 4.51
C ARG A 60 -15.03 -5.74 3.00
N VAL A 61 -14.89 -6.88 2.32
CA VAL A 61 -14.95 -6.92 0.84
C VAL A 61 -16.38 -6.88 0.32
N TYR A 62 -17.33 -7.58 0.96
CA TYR A 62 -18.75 -7.47 0.58
C TYR A 62 -19.28 -6.03 0.80
N SER A 63 -18.93 -5.40 1.92
CA SER A 63 -19.25 -3.99 2.19
C SER A 63 -18.53 -2.99 1.28
N ALA A 64 -17.50 -3.41 0.53
CA ALA A 64 -16.77 -2.55 -0.41
C ALA A 64 -17.24 -2.68 -1.86
N VAL A 65 -18.09 -3.68 -2.16
CA VAL A 65 -18.79 -3.82 -3.46
C VAL A 65 -20.14 -3.09 -3.45
N ASP A 66 -20.73 -2.88 -2.26
CA ASP A 66 -21.90 -2.02 -2.04
C ASP A 66 -23.14 -2.38 -2.91
N ILE A 67 -23.49 -3.68 -2.93
CA ILE A 67 -24.65 -4.19 -3.67
C ILE A 67 -25.95 -3.80 -2.97
N GLU A 68 -26.77 -2.97 -3.62
CA GLU A 68 -28.08 -2.55 -3.13
C GLU A 68 -28.95 -3.74 -2.68
N GLY A 69 -29.40 -3.70 -1.43
CA GLY A 69 -30.27 -4.73 -0.84
C GLY A 69 -29.55 -5.91 -0.19
N LEU A 70 -28.22 -6.00 -0.30
CA LEU A 70 -27.39 -6.97 0.41
C LEU A 70 -26.65 -6.28 1.57
N TYR A 71 -26.84 -6.75 2.80
CA TYR A 71 -26.35 -6.08 4.00
C TYR A 71 -25.37 -6.98 4.79
N THR A 72 -24.26 -6.42 5.24
CA THR A 72 -23.36 -7.08 6.19
C THR A 72 -23.60 -6.57 7.61
N LEU A 73 -23.18 -7.32 8.63
CA LEU A 73 -23.18 -6.83 10.01
C LEU A 73 -22.05 -5.84 10.29
N GLY A 74 -22.28 -4.94 11.24
CA GLY A 74 -21.23 -4.13 11.85
C GLY A 74 -20.34 -5.01 12.73
N THR A 75 -19.27 -5.55 12.14
CA THR A 75 -18.37 -6.53 12.77
C THR A 75 -17.06 -5.87 13.21
N VAL A 76 -16.59 -6.21 14.42
CA VAL A 76 -15.33 -5.73 15.01
C VAL A 76 -14.63 -6.88 15.75
N VAL A 77 -13.30 -6.99 15.60
CA VAL A 77 -12.48 -8.01 16.27
C VAL A 77 -11.51 -7.35 17.25
N ILE A 78 -11.65 -7.67 18.53
CA ILE A 78 -10.93 -7.02 19.64
C ILE A 78 -9.94 -8.02 20.26
N ASP A 79 -8.66 -7.67 20.34
CA ASP A 79 -7.69 -8.37 21.19
C ASP A 79 -7.60 -7.64 22.54
N TYR A 80 -7.83 -8.32 23.67
CA TYR A 80 -7.74 -7.72 25.01
C TYR A 80 -7.34 -8.75 26.07
N ARG A 81 -6.30 -8.46 26.87
CA ARG A 81 -5.79 -9.36 27.95
C ARG A 81 -5.53 -10.82 27.49
N GLY A 82 -5.11 -11.00 26.23
CA GLY A 82 -4.89 -12.33 25.63
C GLY A 82 -6.15 -13.00 25.04
N TYR A 83 -7.34 -12.49 25.33
CA TYR A 83 -8.58 -12.93 24.71
C TYR A 83 -8.79 -12.25 23.36
N ARG A 84 -9.37 -12.98 22.40
CA ARG A 84 -10.01 -12.40 21.22
C ARG A 84 -11.53 -12.41 21.42
N VAL A 85 -12.15 -11.27 21.13
CA VAL A 85 -13.60 -11.08 21.22
C VAL A 85 -14.10 -10.59 19.87
N THR A 86 -15.12 -11.25 19.32
CA THR A 86 -15.89 -10.75 18.19
C THR A 86 -17.03 -9.90 18.75
N ALA A 87 -17.25 -8.72 18.18
CA ALA A 87 -18.36 -7.83 18.50
C ALA A 87 -19.16 -7.55 17.23
N GLN A 88 -20.48 -7.81 17.24
CA GLN A 88 -21.35 -7.76 16.07
C GLN A 88 -22.69 -7.07 16.38
N SER A 89 -23.22 -6.32 15.41
CA SER A 89 -24.60 -5.81 15.43
C SER A 89 -25.62 -6.94 15.34
N ILE A 90 -26.70 -6.87 16.12
CA ILE A 90 -27.76 -7.90 16.15
C ILE A 90 -28.74 -7.71 14.97
N ILE A 91 -29.12 -8.80 14.30
CA ILE A 91 -30.17 -8.79 13.25
C ILE A 91 -31.56 -8.59 13.91
N PRO A 92 -32.41 -7.68 13.40
CA PRO A 92 -33.79 -7.55 13.88
C PRO A 92 -34.57 -8.86 13.75
N GLY A 93 -35.13 -9.36 14.85
CA GLY A 93 -35.89 -10.62 14.92
C GLY A 93 -35.14 -11.84 15.43
N ILE A 94 -33.81 -11.88 15.33
CA ILE A 94 -33.02 -13.14 15.50
C ILE A 94 -33.05 -13.79 16.91
N LEU A 95 -33.65 -13.12 17.89
CA LEU A 95 -33.83 -13.61 19.27
C LEU A 95 -35.29 -14.00 19.58
N GLU A 96 -36.19 -13.90 18.59
CA GLU A 96 -37.61 -14.23 18.71
C GLU A 96 -37.85 -15.70 18.39
N LYS A 97 -38.65 -16.38 19.21
CA LYS A 97 -38.86 -17.85 19.13
C LYS A 97 -39.60 -18.33 17.87
N GLU A 98 -40.17 -17.43 17.09
CA GLU A 98 -40.88 -17.77 15.85
C GLU A 98 -39.92 -17.90 14.65
N GLN A 99 -38.63 -17.61 14.85
CA GLN A 99 -37.61 -17.54 13.79
C GLN A 99 -36.51 -18.63 13.93
N GLU A 100 -36.85 -19.79 14.51
CA GLU A 100 -35.91 -20.90 14.80
C GLU A 100 -35.20 -21.52 13.57
N GLN A 101 -35.66 -21.23 12.34
CA GLN A 101 -34.94 -21.51 11.09
C GLN A 101 -34.77 -20.22 10.27
N SER A 102 -33.88 -19.34 10.75
CA SER A 102 -33.62 -18.01 10.17
C SER A 102 -32.68 -18.01 8.95
N VAL A 103 -31.87 -19.07 8.77
CA VAL A 103 -30.98 -19.23 7.61
C VAL A 103 -31.79 -19.68 6.41
N VAL A 104 -31.65 -18.96 5.29
CA VAL A 104 -32.33 -19.24 4.00
C VAL A 104 -31.36 -19.47 2.84
N TYR A 105 -30.05 -19.29 3.06
CA TYR A 105 -29.01 -19.49 2.06
C TYR A 105 -27.72 -19.98 2.74
N GLY A 106 -27.01 -20.91 2.09
CA GLY A 106 -25.79 -21.53 2.59
C GLY A 106 -26.06 -22.76 3.46
N SER A 107 -25.14 -23.06 4.39
CA SER A 107 -25.26 -24.24 5.25
C SER A 107 -25.55 -23.92 6.72
N ILE A 108 -26.42 -24.75 7.30
CA ILE A 108 -26.70 -24.79 8.75
C ILE A 108 -25.72 -25.73 9.45
N ASP A 109 -25.36 -26.85 8.79
CA ASP A 109 -24.70 -28.02 9.37
C ASP A 109 -23.42 -28.42 8.60
N PHE A 110 -22.51 -27.48 8.35
CA PHE A 110 -21.18 -27.72 7.76
C PHE A 110 -21.18 -28.55 6.44
N GLY A 111 -22.06 -28.18 5.51
CA GLY A 111 -22.21 -28.81 4.20
C GLY A 111 -23.19 -29.98 4.14
N LYS A 112 -23.76 -30.41 5.29
CA LYS A 112 -24.80 -31.46 5.32
C LYS A 112 -26.14 -30.92 4.82
N THR A 113 -26.71 -29.97 5.57
CA THR A 113 -27.90 -29.21 5.19
C THR A 113 -27.42 -27.96 4.46
N VAL A 114 -27.61 -27.92 3.13
CA VAL A 114 -27.32 -26.76 2.28
C VAL A 114 -28.62 -26.33 1.60
N ILE A 115 -28.88 -25.03 1.61
CA ILE A 115 -30.10 -24.39 1.08
C ILE A 115 -29.73 -23.14 0.28
N THR A 116 -30.61 -22.71 -0.62
CA THR A 116 -30.41 -21.52 -1.45
C THR A 116 -31.74 -20.80 -1.66
N HIS A 117 -31.68 -19.50 -1.97
CA HIS A 117 -32.86 -18.64 -2.11
C HIS A 117 -32.69 -17.72 -3.33
N PRO A 118 -33.68 -17.60 -4.24
CA PRO A 118 -33.50 -16.91 -5.52
C PRO A 118 -32.99 -15.46 -5.41
N ARG A 119 -33.46 -14.69 -4.41
CA ARG A 119 -32.99 -13.31 -4.20
C ARG A 119 -31.55 -13.25 -3.69
N TYR A 120 -31.08 -14.26 -2.96
CA TYR A 120 -29.67 -14.35 -2.58
C TYR A 120 -28.79 -14.73 -3.77
N LEU A 121 -29.24 -15.65 -4.64
CA LEU A 121 -28.52 -15.94 -5.89
C LEU A 121 -28.37 -14.69 -6.77
N GLU A 122 -29.42 -13.89 -6.93
CA GLU A 122 -29.37 -12.64 -7.69
C GLU A 122 -28.37 -11.62 -7.09
N LEU A 123 -28.47 -11.34 -5.78
CA LEU A 123 -27.60 -10.38 -5.08
C LEU A 123 -26.13 -10.84 -5.05
N LEU A 124 -25.89 -12.12 -4.81
CA LEU A 124 -24.55 -12.68 -4.69
C LEU A 124 -23.89 -12.94 -6.04
N ASN A 125 -24.65 -13.19 -7.12
CA ASN A 125 -24.11 -13.23 -8.48
C ASN A 125 -23.64 -11.83 -8.96
N LYS A 126 -24.29 -10.75 -8.50
CA LYS A 126 -23.78 -9.39 -8.71
C LYS A 126 -22.46 -9.19 -7.95
N ALA A 127 -22.41 -9.55 -6.66
CA ALA A 127 -21.18 -9.45 -5.86
C ALA A 127 -20.02 -10.32 -6.39
N SER A 128 -20.30 -11.53 -6.87
CA SER A 128 -19.28 -12.52 -7.27
C SER A 128 -18.44 -12.06 -8.46
N GLN A 129 -19.02 -11.27 -9.38
CA GLN A 129 -18.32 -10.71 -10.53
C GLN A 129 -17.21 -9.72 -10.12
N HIS A 130 -17.46 -8.91 -9.10
CA HIS A 130 -16.46 -8.01 -8.52
C HIS A 130 -15.44 -8.76 -7.66
N LEU A 131 -15.88 -9.69 -6.82
CA LEU A 131 -15.03 -10.47 -5.92
C LEU A 131 -14.26 -11.63 -6.59
N LYS A 132 -14.41 -11.80 -7.90
CA LYS A 132 -13.86 -12.93 -8.70
C LYS A 132 -14.29 -14.31 -8.19
N ILE A 133 -15.49 -14.42 -7.59
CA ILE A 133 -16.04 -15.68 -7.08
C ILE A 133 -16.78 -16.43 -8.20
N LEU A 134 -16.61 -17.75 -8.26
CA LEU A 134 -17.28 -18.62 -9.22
C LEU A 134 -18.58 -19.19 -8.63
N PRO A 135 -19.75 -18.95 -9.27
CA PRO A 135 -20.97 -19.70 -8.99
C PRO A 135 -20.75 -21.19 -9.24
N HIS A 136 -21.11 -22.03 -8.28
CA HIS A 136 -20.82 -23.46 -8.29
C HIS A 136 -21.92 -24.27 -7.58
N GLU A 137 -21.91 -25.59 -7.76
CA GLU A 137 -22.91 -26.50 -7.21
C GLU A 137 -22.28 -27.48 -6.21
N VAL A 138 -22.98 -27.70 -5.10
CA VAL A 138 -22.60 -28.66 -4.05
C VAL A 138 -23.72 -29.67 -3.78
N LEU A 139 -23.35 -30.87 -3.36
CA LEU A 139 -24.27 -31.96 -3.01
C LEU A 139 -24.56 -31.95 -1.51
N ASN A 140 -25.81 -31.69 -1.14
CA ASN A 140 -26.28 -31.81 0.25
C ASN A 140 -26.31 -33.29 0.72
N GLU A 141 -26.70 -33.57 1.96
CA GLU A 141 -26.74 -34.94 2.50
C GLU A 141 -27.66 -35.93 1.75
N LYS A 142 -28.56 -35.44 0.88
CA LYS A 142 -29.45 -36.28 0.05
C LYS A 142 -28.96 -36.49 -1.39
N ASP A 143 -27.75 -36.02 -1.71
CA ASP A 143 -27.22 -35.94 -3.09
C ASP A 143 -28.03 -35.02 -4.02
N GLU A 144 -28.78 -34.05 -3.46
CA GLU A 144 -29.40 -32.97 -4.23
C GLU A 144 -28.36 -31.87 -4.50
N ALA A 145 -28.25 -31.42 -5.76
CA ALA A 145 -27.37 -30.33 -6.16
C ALA A 145 -27.97 -28.96 -5.77
N VAL A 146 -27.16 -28.09 -5.17
CA VAL A 146 -27.55 -26.74 -4.73
C VAL A 146 -26.56 -25.72 -5.27
N GLU A 147 -27.04 -24.74 -6.03
CA GLU A 147 -26.25 -23.62 -6.57
C GLU A 147 -25.94 -22.58 -5.47
N LEU A 148 -24.68 -22.12 -5.44
CA LEU A 148 -24.16 -21.09 -4.55
C LEU A 148 -23.25 -20.10 -5.29
N CYS A 149 -23.31 -18.83 -4.89
CA CYS A 149 -22.50 -17.70 -5.37
C CYS A 149 -21.51 -17.18 -4.30
N SER A 150 -21.29 -17.94 -3.25
CA SER A 150 -20.36 -17.71 -2.13
C SER A 150 -20.03 -19.06 -1.48
N SER A 151 -19.21 -19.11 -0.43
CA SER A 151 -18.89 -20.37 0.26
C SER A 151 -20.12 -21.00 0.93
N VAL A 152 -20.15 -22.33 1.02
CA VAL A 152 -21.11 -23.15 1.78
C VAL A 152 -21.23 -22.72 3.24
N GLU A 153 -20.15 -22.22 3.85
CA GLU A 153 -20.15 -21.75 5.25
C GLU A 153 -20.81 -20.37 5.45
N CYS A 154 -20.92 -19.58 4.37
CA CYS A 154 -21.62 -18.29 4.38
C CYS A 154 -23.11 -18.49 4.66
N LYS A 155 -23.72 -17.67 5.52
CA LYS A 155 -25.16 -17.74 5.82
C LYS A 155 -25.89 -16.49 5.36
N GLY A 156 -27.02 -16.67 4.69
CA GLY A 156 -27.98 -15.61 4.41
C GLY A 156 -29.19 -15.71 5.34
N ILE A 157 -29.51 -14.61 6.03
CA ILE A 157 -30.67 -14.47 6.94
C ILE A 157 -31.54 -13.29 6.47
N ILE A 158 -32.86 -13.39 6.58
CA ILE A 158 -33.76 -12.24 6.33
C ILE A 158 -34.23 -11.72 7.69
N GLY A 159 -33.99 -10.44 7.98
CA GLY A 159 -34.42 -9.82 9.23
C GLY A 159 -35.92 -9.47 9.23
N ASN A 160 -36.49 -9.20 10.41
CA ASN A 160 -37.87 -8.73 10.58
C ASN A 160 -38.17 -7.38 9.89
N ASP A 161 -37.13 -6.67 9.44
CA ASP A 161 -37.20 -5.45 8.64
C ASP A 161 -37.13 -5.70 7.11
N GLY A 162 -37.11 -6.97 6.69
CA GLY A 162 -37.01 -7.40 5.29
C GLY A 162 -35.61 -7.32 4.66
N ARG A 163 -34.59 -6.88 5.42
CA ARG A 163 -33.22 -6.78 4.89
C ARG A 163 -32.55 -8.14 4.84
N HIS A 164 -31.76 -8.34 3.77
CA HIS A 164 -31.05 -9.58 3.49
C HIS A 164 -29.62 -9.48 4.04
N TYR A 165 -29.37 -10.14 5.17
CA TYR A 165 -28.11 -10.13 5.89
C TYR A 165 -27.20 -11.31 5.54
N ILE A 166 -25.96 -11.02 5.15
CA ILE A 166 -24.92 -12.02 4.83
C ILE A 166 -23.86 -12.12 5.95
N LEU A 167 -23.49 -13.35 6.31
CA LEU A 167 -22.81 -13.74 7.54
C LEU A 167 -21.78 -14.87 7.32
N ASP A 168 -20.95 -15.12 8.33
CA ASP A 168 -19.97 -16.22 8.40
C ASP A 168 -19.01 -16.25 7.19
N LEU A 169 -18.46 -15.08 6.86
CA LEU A 169 -17.69 -14.81 5.65
C LEU A 169 -16.21 -15.22 5.76
N LEU A 170 -15.93 -16.25 6.54
CA LEU A 170 -14.57 -16.68 6.90
C LEU A 170 -13.81 -17.40 5.77
N LYS A 171 -14.52 -17.74 4.67
CA LYS A 171 -14.01 -18.39 3.44
C LYS A 171 -14.39 -17.65 2.14
N THR A 172 -14.59 -16.33 2.16
CA THR A 172 -14.92 -15.56 0.93
C THR A 172 -13.93 -15.75 -0.22
N PHE A 173 -12.65 -16.04 0.08
CA PHE A 173 -11.58 -16.25 -0.90
C PHE A 173 -11.00 -17.66 -0.83
N PRO A 174 -10.55 -18.22 -1.97
CA PRO A 174 -10.00 -19.58 -2.06
C PRO A 174 -8.83 -19.83 -1.10
N PRO A 175 -8.63 -21.09 -0.67
CA PRO A 175 -7.54 -21.44 0.22
C PRO A 175 -6.15 -21.27 -0.41
N ASP A 176 -5.22 -20.86 0.43
CA ASP A 176 -3.80 -20.74 0.15
C ASP A 176 -3.14 -22.11 0.30
N VAL A 177 -3.12 -22.88 -0.79
CA VAL A 177 -2.66 -24.28 -0.83
C VAL A 177 -1.21 -24.47 -0.40
N ASN A 178 -0.39 -23.40 -0.40
CA ASN A 178 0.96 -23.42 0.17
C ASN A 178 0.99 -23.67 1.69
N PHE A 179 -0.17 -23.61 2.37
CA PHE A 179 -0.32 -23.95 3.79
C PHE A 179 -1.39 -25.03 4.03
N LEU A 180 -1.76 -25.80 2.99
CA LEU A 180 -2.62 -26.97 3.11
C LEU A 180 -1.87 -28.25 2.75
N LYS A 181 -2.12 -29.30 3.53
CA LYS A 181 -1.66 -30.65 3.23
C LYS A 181 -2.68 -31.32 2.31
N LEU A 182 -2.36 -31.36 1.02
CA LEU A 182 -3.18 -31.96 -0.04
C LEU A 182 -2.70 -33.38 -0.38
N ASP A 183 -3.61 -34.23 -0.85
CA ASP A 183 -3.26 -35.52 -1.47
C ASP A 183 -2.62 -35.34 -2.85
N GLU A 184 -2.91 -34.22 -3.50
CA GLU A 184 -2.32 -33.81 -4.76
C GLU A 184 -1.02 -33.03 -4.52
N LYS A 185 0.05 -33.36 -5.25
CA LYS A 185 1.31 -32.61 -5.18
C LYS A 185 1.15 -31.16 -5.66
N LEU A 186 1.97 -30.28 -5.09
CA LEU A 186 2.30 -28.96 -5.62
C LEU A 186 3.36 -29.09 -6.74
N SER A 187 3.70 -28.00 -7.41
CA SER A 187 4.78 -27.96 -8.40
C SER A 187 6.16 -28.21 -7.78
N GLU A 188 7.12 -28.63 -8.60
CA GLU A 188 8.47 -28.95 -8.13
C GLU A 188 9.22 -27.71 -7.63
N GLU A 189 8.99 -26.54 -8.23
CA GLU A 189 9.59 -25.26 -7.80
C GLU A 189 9.09 -24.82 -6.41
N ILE A 190 7.77 -24.86 -6.20
CA ILE A 190 7.13 -24.55 -4.90
C ILE A 190 7.54 -25.57 -3.83
N SER A 191 7.66 -26.85 -4.20
CA SER A 191 8.17 -27.91 -3.32
C SER A 191 9.64 -27.68 -2.94
N ALA A 192 10.50 -27.31 -3.90
CA ALA A 192 11.91 -27.02 -3.67
C ALA A 192 12.14 -25.77 -2.79
N LEU A 193 11.18 -24.84 -2.77
CA LEU A 193 11.17 -23.70 -1.87
C LEU A 193 10.74 -24.06 -0.43
N GLY A 194 10.19 -25.25 -0.18
CA GLY A 194 9.81 -25.74 1.15
C GLY A 194 8.30 -25.77 1.46
N TYR A 195 7.44 -25.66 0.44
CA TYR A 195 5.98 -25.74 0.61
C TYR A 195 5.44 -27.18 0.36
N PRO A 196 4.28 -27.57 0.94
CA PRO A 196 3.43 -26.78 1.83
C PRO A 196 3.97 -26.73 3.27
N ILE A 197 3.77 -25.58 3.94
CA ILE A 197 4.14 -25.37 5.34
C ILE A 197 2.93 -25.67 6.23
N GLU A 198 3.06 -26.61 7.18
CA GLU A 198 1.96 -27.02 8.05
C GLU A 198 1.66 -25.95 9.12
N GLN A 199 0.48 -25.33 9.02
CA GLN A 199 0.00 -24.32 9.97
C GLN A 199 -0.83 -24.92 11.10
N LYS A 200 -0.93 -24.18 12.21
CA LYS A 200 -1.80 -24.52 13.36
C LYS A 200 -3.29 -24.56 13.02
N HIS A 201 -3.69 -24.02 11.86
CA HIS A 201 -5.05 -24.03 11.35
C HIS A 201 -5.09 -24.20 9.82
N LYS A 202 -6.21 -24.69 9.29
CA LYS A 202 -6.46 -24.85 7.84
C LYS A 202 -7.16 -23.62 7.21
N LEU A 203 -7.56 -22.63 8.00
CA LEU A 203 -8.22 -21.38 7.55
C LEU A 203 -7.27 -20.36 6.89
N SER A 204 -6.33 -20.84 6.09
CA SER A 204 -5.41 -19.99 5.31
C SER A 204 -6.00 -19.72 3.94
N CYS A 205 -6.58 -18.53 3.73
CA CYS A 205 -7.06 -18.08 2.41
C CYS A 205 -6.07 -17.14 1.71
N LEU A 206 -6.12 -17.07 0.38
CA LEU A 206 -5.53 -16.00 -0.43
C LEU A 206 -6.26 -14.66 -0.17
N ARG A 207 -5.68 -13.52 -0.57
CA ARG A 207 -6.28 -12.18 -0.38
C ARG A 207 -6.81 -11.65 -1.71
N GLN A 208 -7.87 -10.84 -1.68
CA GLN A 208 -8.45 -10.23 -2.88
C GLN A 208 -7.38 -9.54 -3.76
N GLU A 209 -6.51 -8.74 -3.14
CA GLU A 209 -5.52 -7.90 -3.82
C GLU A 209 -4.42 -8.73 -4.52
N LEU A 210 -4.34 -10.05 -4.26
CA LEU A 210 -3.55 -11.01 -5.03
C LEU A 210 -4.34 -11.55 -6.23
N LEU A 211 -5.61 -11.89 -6.02
CA LEU A 211 -6.47 -12.49 -7.05
C LEU A 211 -6.70 -11.51 -8.19
N ASP A 212 -6.91 -10.22 -7.88
CA ASP A 212 -7.00 -9.15 -8.86
C ASP A 212 -5.68 -9.05 -9.67
N ALA A 213 -4.52 -8.97 -9.01
CA ALA A 213 -3.21 -8.93 -9.68
C ALA A 213 -2.88 -10.19 -10.51
N PHE A 214 -3.36 -11.37 -10.10
CA PHE A 214 -3.24 -12.62 -10.87
C PHE A 214 -4.15 -12.62 -12.09
N VAL A 215 -5.39 -12.14 -11.96
CA VAL A 215 -6.33 -11.96 -13.08
C VAL A 215 -5.73 -11.00 -14.11
N ASP A 216 -5.10 -9.91 -13.67
CA ASP A 216 -4.45 -8.93 -14.56
C ASP A 216 -3.23 -9.52 -15.29
N ASP A 217 -2.33 -10.23 -14.61
CA ASP A 217 -1.18 -10.94 -15.23
C ASP A 217 -1.67 -11.97 -16.27
N ARG A 218 -2.75 -12.69 -15.97
CA ARG A 218 -3.39 -13.63 -16.89
C ARG A 218 -4.09 -12.93 -18.05
N TYR A 219 -4.72 -11.76 -17.84
CA TYR A 219 -5.38 -10.99 -18.90
C TYR A 219 -4.36 -10.38 -19.88
N VAL A 220 -3.27 -9.81 -19.37
CA VAL A 220 -2.14 -9.34 -20.20
C VAL A 220 -1.50 -10.50 -20.97
N THR A 221 -1.41 -11.70 -20.36
CA THR A 221 -0.91 -12.91 -21.02
C THR A 221 -1.88 -13.42 -22.09
N PHE A 222 -3.20 -13.36 -21.84
CA PHE A 222 -4.27 -13.71 -22.78
C PHE A 222 -4.23 -12.86 -24.04
N ILE A 223 -4.14 -11.53 -23.91
CA ILE A 223 -4.01 -10.61 -25.06
C ILE A 223 -2.76 -10.93 -25.87
N LYS A 224 -1.61 -11.20 -25.23
CA LYS A 224 -0.37 -11.58 -25.92
C LYS A 224 -0.52 -12.87 -26.73
N HIS A 225 -1.16 -13.90 -26.18
CA HIS A 225 -1.44 -15.14 -26.91
C HIS A 225 -2.45 -14.96 -28.05
N ALA A 226 -3.51 -14.16 -27.84
CA ALA A 226 -4.50 -13.84 -28.87
C ALA A 226 -3.84 -13.10 -30.05
N ALA A 227 -3.05 -12.05 -29.77
CA ALA A 227 -2.30 -11.30 -30.76
C ALA A 227 -1.31 -12.18 -31.54
N TYR A 228 -0.59 -13.08 -30.85
CA TYR A 228 0.34 -14.02 -31.48
C TYR A 228 -0.35 -14.99 -32.44
N HIS A 229 -1.46 -15.62 -32.03
CA HIS A 229 -2.20 -16.55 -32.91
C HIS A 229 -2.93 -15.83 -34.05
N LEU A 230 -3.40 -14.59 -33.84
CA LEU A 230 -3.96 -13.74 -34.88
C LEU A 230 -2.90 -13.34 -35.92
N GLN A 231 -1.66 -13.04 -35.49
CA GLN A 231 -0.53 -12.84 -36.40
C GLN A 231 -0.20 -14.12 -37.21
N GLN A 232 -0.21 -15.30 -36.57
CA GLN A 232 -0.01 -16.58 -37.27
C GLN A 232 -1.08 -16.82 -38.34
N LEU A 233 -2.36 -16.59 -38.04
CA LEU A 233 -3.44 -16.71 -39.02
C LEU A 233 -3.31 -15.71 -40.16
N ASN A 234 -2.96 -14.45 -39.87
CA ASN A 234 -2.77 -13.43 -40.89
C ASN A 234 -1.54 -13.70 -41.78
N ALA A 235 -0.48 -14.32 -41.24
CA ALA A 235 0.65 -14.83 -42.02
C ALA A 235 0.25 -16.02 -42.90
N ALA A 236 -0.47 -17.01 -42.34
CA ALA A 236 -0.96 -18.18 -43.09
C ALA A 236 -1.92 -17.79 -44.22
N LYS A 237 -2.82 -16.83 -43.99
CA LYS A 237 -3.72 -16.28 -45.03
C LYS A 237 -2.95 -15.57 -46.14
N LYS A 238 -1.88 -14.81 -45.80
CA LYS A 238 -0.99 -14.20 -46.80
C LYS A 238 -0.22 -15.25 -47.62
N ALA A 239 0.27 -16.33 -46.99
CA ALA A 239 0.92 -17.43 -47.70
C ALA A 239 -0.04 -18.16 -48.65
N ALA A 240 -1.25 -18.51 -48.19
CA ALA A 240 -2.26 -19.20 -49.01
C ALA A 240 -2.72 -18.37 -50.23
N VAL A 241 -2.75 -17.04 -50.12
CA VAL A 241 -3.04 -16.14 -51.25
C VAL A 241 -1.90 -16.13 -52.28
N VAL A 242 -0.64 -16.33 -51.86
CA VAL A 242 0.51 -16.42 -52.77
C VAL A 242 0.55 -17.78 -53.49
N GLU A 243 0.29 -18.88 -52.78
CA GLU A 243 0.28 -20.23 -53.39
C GLU A 243 -0.97 -20.48 -54.26
N GLY A 244 -2.10 -19.82 -53.96
CA GLY A 244 -3.34 -19.93 -54.74
C GLY A 244 -3.37 -19.17 -56.07
N GLY A 245 -2.33 -18.39 -56.41
CA GLY A 245 -2.30 -17.46 -57.56
C GLY A 245 -2.27 -18.08 -58.97
N GLY A 246 -2.75 -19.31 -59.16
CA GLY A 246 -2.62 -20.10 -60.39
C GLY A 246 -3.80 -19.99 -61.37
N LYS A 247 -3.81 -18.92 -62.19
CA LYS A 247 -4.73 -18.65 -63.33
C LYS A 247 -6.17 -18.23 -62.97
N GLN A 248 -6.44 -16.93 -63.15
CA GLN A 248 -7.35 -16.49 -64.22
C GLN A 248 -6.91 -15.11 -64.76
N VAL A 249 -7.50 -14.66 -65.86
CA VAL A 249 -6.86 -13.77 -66.84
C VAL A 249 -7.67 -12.49 -67.09
N GLN A 250 -6.99 -11.35 -66.95
CA GLN A 250 -7.22 -10.04 -67.61
C GLN A 250 -8.65 -9.49 -67.75
N GLN A 251 -8.96 -8.43 -66.99
CA GLN A 251 -9.36 -7.10 -67.50
C GLN A 251 -9.47 -6.13 -66.30
N SER A 252 -9.01 -4.87 -66.35
CA SER A 252 -8.39 -4.13 -67.44
C SER A 252 -7.36 -3.10 -66.93
N GLU A 253 -6.10 -3.20 -67.39
CA GLU A 253 -5.12 -2.10 -67.29
C GLU A 253 -5.11 -1.28 -68.58
N LYS A 254 -5.19 0.06 -68.47
CA LYS A 254 -4.19 1.04 -68.97
C LYS A 254 -4.77 2.44 -69.15
N ASP A 255 -4.23 3.39 -68.39
CA ASP A 255 -3.26 4.35 -68.94
C ASP A 255 -2.26 4.71 -67.83
N ARG A 256 -0.96 4.50 -68.08
CA ARG A 256 0.09 5.54 -68.26
C ARG A 256 0.36 6.39 -67.01
N ASN A 257 1.43 6.15 -66.26
CA ASN A 257 2.87 6.38 -66.52
C ASN A 257 3.36 7.80 -66.14
N GLU A 258 4.68 7.90 -65.94
CA GLU A 258 5.45 9.09 -65.49
C GLU A 258 5.37 9.31 -63.95
N GLU A 259 6.48 9.50 -63.22
CA GLU A 259 7.90 9.51 -63.58
C GLU A 259 8.79 9.20 -62.36
N LYS A 260 9.95 8.53 -62.56
CA LYS A 260 11.17 8.64 -61.72
C LYS A 260 12.34 7.76 -62.22
N GLU A 261 13.23 8.36 -63.01
CA GLU A 261 14.67 8.09 -62.85
C GLU A 261 15.14 8.75 -61.50
N VAL A 262 16.33 8.55 -60.91
CA VAL A 262 17.70 8.40 -61.46
C VAL A 262 18.60 7.66 -60.45
N LYS A 263 19.22 6.51 -60.85
CA LYS A 263 20.63 6.02 -60.63
C LYS A 263 21.23 6.03 -59.19
N ASP A 264 22.28 5.29 -58.79
CA ASP A 264 23.13 4.18 -59.30
C ASP A 264 24.00 3.69 -58.09
N LYS A 265 24.65 2.52 -58.00
CA LYS A 265 24.67 1.22 -58.73
C LYS A 265 25.50 0.20 -57.88
N LYS A 266 25.71 -1.02 -58.42
CA LYS A 266 26.71 -2.05 -58.02
C LYS A 266 26.35 -2.90 -56.79
N GLU A 267 26.32 -4.25 -56.86
CA GLU A 267 27.37 -5.25 -57.23
C GLU A 267 28.43 -5.33 -56.11
N GLU A 268 28.82 -6.49 -55.54
CA GLU A 268 28.90 -7.90 -56.01
C GLU A 268 28.30 -8.91 -54.97
N LYS A 269 27.82 -10.12 -55.31
CA LYS A 269 28.47 -11.47 -55.25
C LYS A 269 29.35 -11.76 -54.00
N GLU A 270 29.44 -12.97 -53.43
CA GLU A 270 29.02 -14.32 -53.88
C GLU A 270 28.64 -15.26 -52.69
N GLU A 271 28.63 -16.59 -52.88
CA GLU A 271 28.05 -17.63 -51.99
C GLU A 271 28.96 -18.10 -50.83
N GLY A 272 28.40 -18.69 -49.77
CA GLY A 272 29.15 -19.33 -48.66
C GLY A 272 28.26 -19.95 -47.56
N GLU A 273 28.65 -21.12 -47.04
CA GLU A 273 27.81 -22.04 -46.24
C GLU A 273 27.88 -21.87 -44.69
N GLU A 274 26.98 -22.60 -44.02
CA GLU A 274 26.95 -23.03 -42.60
C GLU A 274 26.59 -22.06 -41.44
N MET A 275 26.03 -22.69 -40.40
CA MET A 275 25.63 -22.16 -39.08
C MET A 275 26.85 -22.15 -38.11
N PRO A 276 26.83 -21.52 -36.90
CA PRO A 276 25.66 -21.20 -36.06
C PRO A 276 25.78 -19.88 -35.24
N ALA A 277 25.09 -19.85 -34.09
CA ALA A 277 25.13 -18.87 -32.99
C ALA A 277 24.23 -17.62 -33.13
N VAL A 278 23.07 -17.66 -32.45
CA VAL A 278 22.26 -16.48 -32.17
C VAL A 278 22.96 -15.66 -31.07
N LYS A 279 23.51 -14.50 -31.45
CA LYS A 279 23.79 -13.42 -30.50
C LYS A 279 22.50 -12.64 -30.24
N VAL A 280 22.31 -12.20 -29.00
CA VAL A 280 21.27 -11.21 -28.66
C VAL A 280 21.79 -9.83 -29.02
N GLU A 281 21.14 -9.17 -29.99
CA GLU A 281 21.33 -7.74 -30.24
C GLU A 281 20.06 -6.97 -29.90
N THR A 282 20.16 -6.11 -28.89
CA THR A 282 19.09 -5.21 -28.46
C THR A 282 19.21 -3.86 -29.18
N ASN A 283 18.21 -3.50 -30.00
CA ASN A 283 17.40 -2.29 -29.76
C ASN A 283 16.31 -2.02 -30.81
N ASN A 284 15.47 -1.01 -30.50
CA ASN A 284 14.62 -0.26 -31.43
C ASN A 284 13.45 -1.00 -32.09
N ASN A 285 12.49 -1.49 -31.28
CA ASN A 285 11.15 -1.85 -31.81
C ASN A 285 9.95 -1.37 -30.98
N VAL A 286 10.16 -0.65 -29.86
CA VAL A 286 9.12 -0.26 -28.88
C VAL A 286 7.91 0.46 -29.49
N LYS A 287 8.13 1.31 -30.51
CA LYS A 287 7.03 2.02 -31.19
C LYS A 287 6.12 1.13 -32.05
N SER A 288 6.56 -0.07 -32.45
CA SER A 288 5.72 -0.98 -33.24
C SER A 288 4.89 -1.95 -32.38
N GLU A 289 5.29 -2.20 -31.14
CA GLU A 289 4.55 -3.10 -30.24
C GLU A 289 3.30 -2.46 -29.65
N GLY A 290 3.34 -1.17 -29.29
CA GLY A 290 2.18 -0.45 -28.75
C GLY A 290 0.99 -0.45 -29.72
N SER A 291 1.20 -0.06 -30.97
CA SER A 291 0.17 -0.05 -32.02
C SER A 291 -0.40 -1.45 -32.30
N ARG A 292 0.41 -2.51 -32.23
CA ARG A 292 -0.07 -3.91 -32.39
C ARG A 292 -0.92 -4.39 -31.22
N MET A 293 -0.61 -3.95 -30.01
CA MET A 293 -1.43 -4.24 -28.82
C MET A 293 -2.78 -3.53 -28.93
N GLU A 294 -2.79 -2.27 -29.39
CA GLU A 294 -3.99 -1.45 -29.52
C GLU A 294 -4.98 -2.00 -30.57
N GLU A 295 -4.48 -2.50 -31.71
CA GLU A 295 -5.30 -3.22 -32.70
C GLU A 295 -5.92 -4.50 -32.12
N ALA A 296 -5.16 -5.29 -31.37
CA ALA A 296 -5.64 -6.51 -30.74
C ALA A 296 -6.70 -6.24 -29.65
N VAL A 297 -6.51 -5.19 -28.85
CA VAL A 297 -7.49 -4.76 -27.84
C VAL A 297 -8.79 -4.32 -28.49
N LYS A 298 -8.76 -3.44 -29.51
CA LYS A 298 -9.97 -2.97 -30.22
C LYS A 298 -10.74 -4.11 -30.90
N MET A 299 -10.05 -5.10 -31.45
CA MET A 299 -10.70 -6.31 -31.99
C MET A 299 -11.33 -7.17 -30.88
N MET A 300 -10.74 -7.21 -29.69
CA MET A 300 -11.26 -7.97 -28.55
C MET A 300 -12.45 -7.29 -27.85
N GLU A 301 -12.42 -5.97 -27.73
CA GLU A 301 -13.53 -5.14 -27.24
C GLU A 301 -14.77 -5.31 -28.15
N THR A 302 -14.61 -5.13 -29.47
CA THR A 302 -15.70 -5.32 -30.44
C THR A 302 -16.19 -6.77 -30.54
N MET A 303 -15.37 -7.77 -30.19
CA MET A 303 -15.83 -9.16 -30.03
C MET A 303 -16.71 -9.35 -28.78
N SER A 304 -16.56 -8.53 -27.73
CA SER A 304 -17.39 -8.61 -26.52
C SER A 304 -18.79 -8.02 -26.69
N GLU A 305 -18.96 -7.07 -27.63
CA GLU A 305 -20.25 -6.43 -27.94
C GLU A 305 -21.15 -7.26 -28.89
N GLY A 306 -20.69 -8.43 -29.33
CA GLY A 306 -21.55 -9.49 -29.89
C GLY A 306 -21.96 -9.37 -31.37
N ILE A 307 -21.44 -8.41 -32.13
CA ILE A 307 -21.83 -8.18 -33.55
C ILE A 307 -20.72 -8.65 -34.51
N ILE A 308 -20.84 -9.86 -35.07
CA ILE A 308 -19.91 -10.38 -36.11
C ILE A 308 -20.67 -11.21 -37.16
N PRO A 309 -20.49 -10.95 -38.48
CA PRO A 309 -21.08 -11.77 -39.55
C PRO A 309 -20.41 -13.16 -39.67
N GLU A 310 -21.20 -14.19 -39.92
CA GLU A 310 -20.86 -15.61 -39.72
C GLU A 310 -19.54 -16.10 -40.36
N LYS A 311 -19.18 -15.57 -41.54
CA LYS A 311 -18.04 -16.09 -42.33
C LYS A 311 -16.65 -15.66 -41.86
N LEU A 312 -16.55 -14.77 -40.87
CA LEU A 312 -15.28 -14.43 -40.20
C LEU A 312 -15.14 -15.08 -38.81
N ALA A 313 -16.18 -15.79 -38.34
CA ALA A 313 -16.32 -16.12 -36.92
C ALA A 313 -15.55 -17.38 -36.48
N THR A 314 -15.23 -18.33 -37.37
CA THR A 314 -14.57 -19.59 -37.01
C THR A 314 -13.13 -19.39 -36.55
N ASP A 315 -12.30 -18.79 -37.39
CA ASP A 315 -10.87 -18.71 -37.17
C ASP A 315 -10.54 -17.85 -35.94
N SER A 316 -11.32 -16.79 -35.72
CA SER A 316 -11.20 -15.89 -34.56
C SER A 316 -11.65 -16.56 -33.26
N ARG A 317 -12.66 -17.44 -33.29
CA ARG A 317 -13.04 -18.26 -32.13
C ARG A 317 -11.94 -19.27 -31.77
N ASP A 318 -11.25 -19.83 -32.77
CA ASP A 318 -10.10 -20.70 -32.54
C ASP A 318 -8.89 -19.96 -31.95
N VAL A 319 -8.69 -18.67 -32.27
CA VAL A 319 -7.70 -17.81 -31.58
C VAL A 319 -8.05 -17.66 -30.11
N VAL A 320 -9.29 -17.26 -29.81
CA VAL A 320 -9.76 -17.07 -28.43
C VAL A 320 -9.67 -18.38 -27.64
N LYS A 321 -10.12 -19.51 -28.21
CA LYS A 321 -10.04 -20.82 -27.56
C LYS A 321 -8.60 -21.23 -27.23
N LYS A 322 -7.64 -20.98 -28.13
CA LYS A 322 -6.21 -21.24 -27.86
C LYS A 322 -5.65 -20.32 -26.76
N ALA A 323 -6.00 -19.03 -26.79
CA ALA A 323 -5.57 -18.07 -25.77
C ALA A 323 -6.19 -18.38 -24.39
N CYS A 324 -7.49 -18.69 -24.32
CA CYS A 324 -8.18 -19.13 -23.10
C CYS A 324 -7.57 -20.40 -22.52
N ALA A 325 -7.23 -21.38 -23.36
CA ALA A 325 -6.54 -22.59 -22.93
C ALA A 325 -5.13 -22.31 -22.38
N ALA A 326 -4.37 -21.40 -23.01
CA ALA A 326 -3.02 -21.02 -22.55
C ALA A 326 -3.02 -20.32 -21.18
N VAL A 327 -4.06 -19.55 -20.84
CA VAL A 327 -4.16 -18.86 -19.54
C VAL A 327 -4.93 -19.62 -18.47
N GLY A 328 -5.50 -20.80 -18.79
CA GLY A 328 -6.24 -21.62 -17.83
C GLY A 328 -7.67 -21.13 -17.55
N SER A 329 -8.31 -20.46 -18.52
CA SER A 329 -9.68 -19.96 -18.36
C SER A 329 -10.69 -21.10 -18.19
N LEU A 330 -11.74 -20.81 -17.40
CA LEU A 330 -12.86 -21.71 -17.15
C LEU A 330 -13.89 -21.76 -18.29
N LYS A 331 -13.79 -20.84 -19.27
CA LYS A 331 -14.59 -20.83 -20.49
C LYS A 331 -13.68 -20.87 -21.72
N GLU A 332 -14.17 -21.47 -22.80
CA GLU A 332 -13.42 -21.58 -24.06
C GLU A 332 -13.64 -20.39 -25.01
N THR A 333 -14.72 -19.64 -24.81
CA THR A 333 -15.21 -18.59 -25.73
C THR A 333 -14.93 -17.17 -25.26
N GLU A 334 -14.55 -16.99 -23.99
CA GLU A 334 -14.31 -15.71 -23.34
C GLU A 334 -13.28 -15.89 -22.21
N PHE A 335 -12.68 -14.80 -21.76
CA PHE A 335 -11.76 -14.78 -20.62
C PHE A 335 -12.56 -14.80 -19.31
N ASP A 336 -12.71 -15.99 -18.72
CA ASP A 336 -13.31 -16.19 -17.39
C ASP A 336 -12.26 -16.79 -16.43
N ILE A 337 -11.84 -15.99 -15.45
CA ILE A 337 -10.97 -16.39 -14.34
C ILE A 337 -11.66 -15.97 -13.04
N ARG A 338 -12.30 -16.94 -12.40
CA ARG A 338 -13.01 -16.81 -11.12
C ARG A 338 -12.77 -18.06 -10.26
N PHE A 339 -12.85 -17.89 -8.96
CA PHE A 339 -12.45 -18.91 -7.97
C PHE A 339 -13.67 -19.44 -7.22
N ASN A 340 -13.82 -20.77 -7.18
CA ASN A 340 -14.73 -21.43 -6.25
C ASN A 340 -14.04 -21.45 -4.86
N PRO A 341 -14.65 -20.87 -3.81
CA PRO A 341 -14.03 -20.76 -2.49
C PRO A 341 -13.93 -22.10 -1.75
N ASP A 342 -14.78 -23.08 -2.06
CA ASP A 342 -14.85 -24.37 -1.37
C ASP A 342 -14.03 -25.48 -2.03
N VAL A 343 -13.26 -25.15 -3.05
CA VAL A 343 -12.20 -26.01 -3.56
C VAL A 343 -11.21 -26.31 -2.43
N PHE A 344 -10.98 -27.59 -2.13
CA PHE A 344 -10.19 -28.08 -0.99
C PHE A 344 -10.79 -27.81 0.42
N SER A 345 -12.03 -27.31 0.55
CA SER A 345 -12.74 -27.34 1.85
C SER A 345 -13.00 -28.80 2.28
N PRO A 346 -12.74 -29.18 3.54
CA PRO A 346 -13.04 -30.53 4.03
C PRO A 346 -14.55 -30.76 4.12
N GLY A 347 -15.00 -32.01 3.91
CA GLY A 347 -16.40 -32.41 4.03
C GLY A 347 -17.32 -32.04 2.86
N ILE A 348 -16.98 -31.00 2.07
CA ILE A 348 -17.83 -30.52 0.98
C ILE A 348 -17.73 -31.43 -0.25
N ARG A 349 -18.89 -31.85 -0.75
CA ARG A 349 -19.05 -32.66 -1.97
C ARG A 349 -19.47 -31.73 -3.11
N HIS A 350 -18.60 -31.57 -4.10
CA HIS A 350 -18.85 -30.74 -5.28
C HIS A 350 -19.55 -31.55 -6.38
N VAL A 351 -20.41 -30.90 -7.17
CA VAL A 351 -20.84 -31.45 -8.46
C VAL A 351 -19.71 -31.23 -9.47
N ASP A 352 -19.24 -32.29 -10.13
CA ASP A 352 -18.21 -32.20 -11.17
C ASP A 352 -18.63 -32.93 -12.44
N ASN A 353 -18.60 -32.22 -13.57
CA ASN A 353 -18.72 -32.81 -14.90
C ASN A 353 -17.34 -32.75 -15.56
N GLN A 354 -16.66 -33.90 -15.64
CA GLN A 354 -15.25 -33.99 -16.03
C GLN A 354 -14.97 -33.48 -17.45
N GLU A 355 -15.97 -33.52 -18.34
CA GLU A 355 -15.87 -33.03 -19.72
C GLU A 355 -16.13 -31.51 -19.84
N ALA A 356 -16.64 -30.86 -18.79
CA ALA A 356 -17.00 -29.44 -18.83
C ALA A 356 -15.78 -28.51 -18.81
N ALA A 357 -15.91 -27.37 -19.49
CA ALA A 357 -14.85 -26.37 -19.60
C ALA A 357 -14.40 -25.80 -18.23
N ASN A 358 -15.26 -25.87 -17.22
CA ASN A 358 -15.06 -25.37 -15.85
C ASN A 358 -14.91 -26.50 -14.80
N SER A 359 -14.57 -27.74 -15.20
CA SER A 359 -14.49 -28.90 -14.29
C SER A 359 -13.64 -28.68 -13.04
N LEU A 360 -13.95 -29.39 -11.95
CA LEU A 360 -13.35 -29.20 -10.62
C LEU A 360 -11.82 -29.35 -10.64
N LYS A 361 -11.28 -30.19 -11.53
CA LYS A 361 -9.83 -30.32 -11.76
C LYS A 361 -9.18 -29.01 -12.24
N LYS A 362 -9.85 -28.25 -13.11
CA LYS A 362 -9.38 -26.92 -13.54
C LYS A 362 -9.51 -25.89 -12.42
N GLN A 363 -10.63 -25.90 -11.68
CA GLN A 363 -10.83 -25.01 -10.52
C GLN A 363 -9.72 -25.21 -9.47
N LYS A 364 -9.40 -26.46 -9.15
CA LYS A 364 -8.26 -26.87 -8.31
C LYS A 364 -6.92 -26.35 -8.83
N GLN A 365 -6.67 -26.48 -10.14
CA GLN A 365 -5.42 -26.00 -10.72
C GLN A 365 -5.31 -24.48 -10.66
N LEU A 366 -6.39 -23.74 -10.95
CA LEU A 366 -6.41 -22.28 -10.88
C LEU A 366 -6.06 -21.74 -9.49
N VAL A 367 -6.51 -22.40 -8.43
CA VAL A 367 -6.13 -22.07 -7.04
C VAL A 367 -4.64 -22.34 -6.77
N LYS A 368 -4.07 -23.43 -7.30
CA LYS A 368 -2.62 -23.70 -7.23
C LYS A 368 -1.81 -22.64 -7.98
N ASP A 369 -2.19 -22.34 -9.22
CA ASP A 369 -1.56 -21.33 -10.07
C ASP A 369 -1.52 -19.94 -9.39
N ALA A 370 -2.59 -19.55 -8.69
CA ALA A 370 -2.65 -18.27 -7.96
C ALA A 370 -1.76 -18.27 -6.70
N ALA A 371 -1.69 -19.38 -5.97
CA ALA A 371 -0.79 -19.53 -4.82
C ALA A 371 0.69 -19.63 -5.25
N GLU A 372 0.98 -20.20 -6.41
CA GLU A 372 2.31 -20.25 -7.02
C GLU A 372 2.75 -18.86 -7.50
N PHE A 373 1.86 -18.13 -8.20
CA PHE A 373 2.08 -16.75 -8.63
C PHE A 373 2.49 -15.83 -7.47
N LEU A 374 1.90 -15.97 -6.29
CA LEU A 374 2.29 -15.21 -5.10
C LEU A 374 3.79 -15.38 -4.79
N VAL A 375 4.26 -16.63 -4.79
CA VAL A 375 5.64 -16.97 -4.37
C VAL A 375 6.66 -16.67 -5.46
N LEU A 376 6.34 -17.00 -6.73
CA LEU A 376 7.28 -16.93 -7.84
C LEU A 376 7.30 -15.56 -8.56
N LYS A 377 6.17 -14.83 -8.59
CA LYS A 377 6.09 -13.48 -9.19
C LYS A 377 5.89 -12.38 -8.14
N GLN A 378 4.85 -12.48 -7.30
CA GLN A 378 4.40 -11.34 -6.49
C GLN A 378 5.38 -10.95 -5.37
N ILE A 379 5.97 -11.92 -4.65
CA ILE A 379 7.00 -11.64 -3.64
C ILE A 379 8.29 -11.07 -4.27
N PRO A 380 8.84 -11.63 -5.36
CA PRO A 380 9.94 -11.00 -6.09
C PRO A 380 9.63 -9.59 -6.60
N ALA A 381 8.44 -9.36 -7.17
CA ALA A 381 7.99 -8.05 -7.63
C ALA A 381 7.98 -7.03 -6.47
N PHE A 382 7.34 -7.39 -5.34
CA PHE A 382 7.33 -6.59 -4.11
C PHE A 382 8.74 -6.16 -3.66
N VAL A 383 9.76 -7.01 -3.84
CA VAL A 383 11.15 -6.66 -3.51
C VAL A 383 11.79 -5.75 -4.56
N GLN A 384 11.39 -5.82 -5.84
CA GLN A 384 11.86 -4.88 -6.87
C GLN A 384 11.30 -3.47 -6.66
N ASP A 385 10.05 -3.33 -6.20
CA ASP A 385 9.36 -2.04 -6.05
C ASP A 385 10.05 -1.08 -5.06
N PHE A 386 10.91 -1.58 -4.16
CA PHE A 386 11.64 -0.76 -3.18
C PHE A 386 13.05 -0.38 -3.63
N LEU A 387 13.53 -0.85 -4.79
CA LEU A 387 14.90 -0.58 -5.27
C LEU A 387 15.17 0.87 -5.66
N ASP A 388 14.12 1.66 -5.93
CA ASP A 388 14.22 3.11 -6.18
C ASP A 388 14.04 3.96 -4.91
N HIS A 389 13.63 3.31 -3.82
CA HIS A 389 13.16 3.90 -2.56
C HIS A 389 12.20 5.10 -2.76
N ALA A 390 11.27 5.01 -3.71
CA ALA A 390 10.23 6.02 -3.93
C ALA A 390 9.15 6.01 -2.83
N SER A 391 8.96 4.88 -2.16
CA SER A 391 8.29 4.79 -0.86
C SER A 391 9.13 3.94 0.07
N ALA A 392 9.47 4.44 1.27
CA ALA A 392 10.25 3.70 2.26
C ALA A 392 9.35 3.38 3.47
N PRO A 393 9.00 2.11 3.71
CA PRO A 393 8.30 1.72 4.93
C PRO A 393 9.21 1.97 6.13
N MET A 394 8.82 2.90 7.00
CA MET A 394 9.57 3.31 8.20
C MET A 394 9.40 2.35 9.38
N ASP A 395 8.33 1.55 9.39
CA ASP A 395 7.98 0.68 10.52
C ASP A 395 7.24 -0.61 10.09
N GLY A 396 7.02 -1.51 11.06
CA GLY A 396 6.34 -2.78 10.81
C GLY A 396 4.85 -2.66 10.43
N ASN A 397 4.21 -1.53 10.70
CA ASN A 397 2.82 -1.28 10.29
C ASN A 397 2.76 -0.83 8.82
N THR A 398 3.57 0.15 8.42
CA THR A 398 3.71 0.59 7.02
C THR A 398 4.22 -0.54 6.12
N LEU A 399 5.13 -1.40 6.59
CA LEU A 399 5.50 -2.65 5.89
C LEU A 399 4.31 -3.62 5.76
N THR A 400 3.47 -3.72 6.79
CA THR A 400 2.25 -4.57 6.76
C THR A 400 1.23 -4.04 5.76
N GLU A 401 1.07 -2.72 5.64
CA GLU A 401 0.21 -2.07 4.64
C GLU A 401 0.72 -2.33 3.22
N ALA A 402 2.01 -2.13 2.96
CA ALA A 402 2.62 -2.38 1.65
C ALA A 402 2.50 -3.85 1.20
N LEU A 403 2.73 -4.81 2.10
CA LEU A 403 2.54 -6.24 1.81
C LEU A 403 1.07 -6.55 1.45
N HIS A 404 0.13 -6.03 2.24
CA HIS A 404 -1.30 -6.21 1.97
C HIS A 404 -1.75 -5.55 0.66
N ALA A 405 -1.20 -4.39 0.28
CA ALA A 405 -1.51 -3.71 -0.97
C ALA A 405 -1.09 -4.51 -2.22
N ARG A 406 -0.10 -5.41 -2.09
CA ARG A 406 0.26 -6.40 -3.13
C ARG A 406 -0.36 -7.78 -2.91
N GLY A 407 -1.36 -7.91 -2.03
CA GLY A 407 -2.03 -9.18 -1.74
C GLY A 407 -1.22 -10.18 -0.92
N ILE A 408 0.01 -9.83 -0.53
CA ILE A 408 0.90 -10.73 0.22
C ILE A 408 0.42 -10.81 1.67
N ASN A 409 0.09 -12.02 2.11
CA ASN A 409 -0.36 -12.26 3.48
C ASN A 409 0.86 -12.35 4.43
N ILE A 410 0.75 -11.77 5.63
CA ILE A 410 1.82 -11.72 6.64
C ILE A 410 2.37 -13.11 7.05
N ARG A 411 1.67 -14.22 6.77
CA ARG A 411 2.26 -15.58 6.89
C ARG A 411 3.52 -15.76 6.01
N TYR A 412 3.63 -15.04 4.89
CA TYR A 412 4.80 -15.05 4.00
C TYR A 412 5.97 -14.15 4.46
N LEU A 413 5.86 -13.43 5.59
CA LEU A 413 6.88 -12.48 6.03
C LEU A 413 8.28 -13.10 6.20
N GLY A 414 8.38 -14.39 6.56
CA GLY A 414 9.65 -15.13 6.58
C GLY A 414 10.28 -15.28 5.19
N ARG A 415 9.50 -15.64 4.17
CA ARG A 415 9.93 -15.69 2.76
C ARG A 415 10.37 -14.32 2.25
N VAL A 416 9.63 -13.27 2.62
CA VAL A 416 9.97 -11.87 2.28
C VAL A 416 11.30 -11.47 2.93
N ALA A 417 11.51 -11.76 4.22
CA ALA A 417 12.79 -11.51 4.90
C ALA A 417 13.96 -12.26 4.23
N VAL A 418 13.78 -13.52 3.83
CA VAL A 418 14.79 -14.30 3.08
C VAL A 418 15.09 -13.72 1.70
N LYS A 419 14.14 -13.05 1.04
CA LYS A 419 14.38 -12.34 -0.23
C LYS A 419 15.03 -10.97 -0.01
N LEU A 420 14.65 -10.23 1.03
CA LEU A 420 15.25 -8.94 1.38
C LEU A 420 16.72 -9.09 1.81
N SER A 421 17.08 -10.15 2.54
CA SER A 421 18.47 -10.40 2.96
C SER A 421 19.45 -10.64 1.80
N GLN A 422 18.93 -10.95 0.61
CA GLN A 422 19.72 -11.11 -0.63
C GLN A 422 20.06 -9.76 -1.30
N VAL A 423 19.41 -8.67 -0.89
CA VAL A 423 19.47 -7.35 -1.53
C VAL A 423 20.04 -6.30 -0.57
N LYS A 424 21.32 -5.96 -0.72
CA LYS A 424 22.03 -5.07 0.22
C LYS A 424 21.45 -3.64 0.31
N SER A 425 20.87 -3.11 -0.77
CA SER A 425 20.18 -1.80 -0.73
C SER A 425 18.88 -1.84 0.09
N LEU A 426 18.34 -3.02 0.40
CA LEU A 426 17.11 -3.17 1.20
C LEU A 426 17.40 -3.61 2.65
N GLU A 427 18.60 -3.36 3.16
CA GLU A 427 18.99 -3.73 4.53
C GLU A 427 18.05 -3.12 5.59
N TYR A 428 17.64 -1.85 5.45
CA TYR A 428 16.66 -1.22 6.36
C TYR A 428 15.31 -1.96 6.36
N LEU A 429 14.84 -2.37 5.18
CA LEU A 429 13.56 -3.06 5.01
C LEU A 429 13.64 -4.50 5.54
N HIS A 430 14.79 -5.15 5.40
CA HIS A 430 15.10 -6.43 6.05
C HIS A 430 15.09 -6.30 7.58
N THR A 431 15.73 -5.27 8.14
CA THR A 431 15.71 -4.97 9.58
C THR A 431 14.29 -4.77 10.10
N ILE A 432 13.44 -4.04 9.38
CA ILE A 432 12.03 -3.86 9.74
C ILE A 432 11.24 -5.17 9.64
N ALA A 433 11.49 -5.99 8.60
CA ALA A 433 10.85 -7.30 8.46
C ALA A 433 11.23 -8.27 9.59
N VAL A 434 12.50 -8.30 10.01
CA VAL A 434 12.98 -9.12 11.14
C VAL A 434 12.43 -8.61 12.48
N SER A 435 12.37 -7.29 12.68
CA SER A 435 11.69 -6.68 13.82
C SER A 435 10.23 -7.15 13.90
N GLU A 436 9.50 -7.05 12.80
CA GLU A 436 8.08 -7.41 12.73
C GLU A 436 7.84 -8.92 12.91
N LEU A 437 8.74 -9.78 12.44
CA LEU A 437 8.74 -11.22 12.73
C LEU A 437 8.86 -11.49 14.23
N ILE A 438 9.92 -10.98 14.88
CA ILE A 438 10.18 -11.17 16.32
C ILE A 438 9.00 -10.65 17.14
N LEU A 439 8.48 -9.47 16.82
CA LEU A 439 7.36 -8.85 17.53
C LEU A 439 6.04 -9.65 17.39
N ARG A 440 5.77 -10.25 16.22
CA ARG A 440 4.57 -11.08 16.03
C ARG A 440 4.67 -12.43 16.74
N ALA A 441 5.83 -13.10 16.69
CA ALA A 441 6.09 -14.29 17.48
C ALA A 441 5.97 -14.02 18.99
N THR A 442 6.53 -12.90 19.45
CA THR A 442 6.42 -12.46 20.85
C THR A 442 4.97 -12.15 21.23
N LYS A 443 4.18 -11.52 20.34
CA LYS A 443 2.72 -11.34 20.55
C LYS A 443 1.98 -12.67 20.67
N HIS A 444 2.28 -13.68 19.85
CA HIS A 444 1.63 -14.99 19.96
C HIS A 444 1.83 -15.61 21.34
N ILE A 445 3.07 -15.58 21.85
CA ILE A 445 3.44 -16.09 23.18
C ILE A 445 2.78 -15.24 24.29
N PHE A 446 2.85 -13.91 24.19
CA PHE A 446 2.20 -13.00 25.16
C PHE A 446 0.68 -13.19 25.22
N THR A 447 0.04 -13.50 24.09
CA THR A 447 -1.41 -13.75 24.03
C THR A 447 -1.79 -14.92 24.93
N ALA A 448 -1.07 -16.06 24.84
CA ALA A 448 -1.30 -17.20 25.72
C ALA A 448 -0.90 -16.92 27.19
N TYR A 449 0.23 -16.25 27.40
CA TYR A 449 0.75 -15.87 28.72
C TYR A 449 -0.25 -15.01 29.54
N MET A 450 -1.01 -14.13 28.89
CA MET A 450 -1.94 -13.23 29.57
C MET A 450 -3.32 -13.80 29.87
N GLN A 451 -3.81 -14.82 29.13
CA GLN A 451 -5.20 -15.30 29.23
C GLN A 451 -5.61 -15.67 30.66
N ASN A 452 -4.77 -16.42 31.38
CA ASN A 452 -5.06 -16.88 32.74
C ASN A 452 -4.55 -15.93 33.85
N CYS A 453 -4.13 -14.71 33.51
CA CYS A 453 -3.57 -13.76 34.48
C CYS A 453 -4.69 -13.03 35.26
N GLU A 454 -4.63 -13.08 36.60
CA GLU A 454 -5.52 -12.28 37.46
C GLU A 454 -5.30 -10.77 37.24
N MET A 455 -6.37 -9.99 37.42
CA MET A 455 -6.29 -8.52 37.44
C MET A 455 -5.28 -7.98 38.46
N ILE A 456 -5.07 -8.68 39.58
CA ILE A 456 -4.18 -8.24 40.66
C ILE A 456 -2.70 -8.51 40.31
N SER A 457 -2.41 -9.59 39.57
CA SER A 457 -1.05 -9.94 39.15
C SER A 457 -0.61 -9.26 37.85
N MET A 458 -1.50 -8.54 37.17
CA MET A 458 -1.31 -8.12 35.77
C MET A 458 -0.07 -7.25 35.54
N ALA A 459 0.14 -6.21 36.36
CA ALA A 459 1.27 -5.31 36.23
C ALA A 459 2.62 -6.02 36.47
N LEU A 460 2.68 -6.90 37.48
CA LEU A 460 3.85 -7.72 37.77
C LEU A 460 4.13 -8.76 36.67
N ALA A 461 3.09 -9.38 36.11
CA ALA A 461 3.22 -10.33 35.01
C ALA A 461 3.71 -9.67 33.71
N ILE A 462 3.19 -8.48 33.38
CA ILE A 462 3.59 -7.74 32.17
C ILE A 462 5.02 -7.20 32.31
N SER A 463 5.37 -6.60 33.45
CA SER A 463 6.75 -6.13 33.69
C SER A 463 7.76 -7.28 33.72
N HIS A 464 7.42 -8.44 34.30
CA HIS A 464 8.25 -9.66 34.21
C HIS A 464 8.47 -10.11 32.76
N PHE A 465 7.40 -10.11 31.94
CA PHE A 465 7.49 -10.46 30.53
C PHE A 465 8.36 -9.48 29.73
N LEU A 466 8.18 -8.17 29.93
CA LEU A 466 8.99 -7.13 29.26
C LEU A 466 10.47 -7.21 29.64
N ASN A 467 10.79 -7.50 30.90
CA ASN A 467 12.16 -7.81 31.31
C ASN A 467 12.68 -9.04 30.56
N CYS A 468 11.94 -10.16 30.55
CA CYS A 468 12.35 -11.39 29.86
C CYS A 468 12.54 -11.20 28.34
N PHE A 469 11.82 -10.26 27.73
CA PHE A 469 11.95 -9.94 26.31
C PHE A 469 13.14 -9.01 26.02
N LEU A 470 13.33 -7.93 26.78
CA LEU A 470 14.17 -6.78 26.40
C LEU A 470 15.43 -6.53 27.25
N ALA A 471 15.64 -7.24 28.36
CA ALA A 471 16.79 -7.01 29.24
C ALA A 471 18.08 -7.72 28.80
N SER A 472 19.23 -7.07 29.01
CA SER A 472 20.58 -7.65 28.84
C SER A 472 21.10 -8.40 30.08
N GLY A 473 20.38 -8.32 31.21
CA GLY A 473 20.79 -8.86 32.49
C GLY A 473 20.12 -10.19 32.85
N VAL A 474 20.70 -10.91 33.80
CA VAL A 474 20.02 -12.05 34.44
C VAL A 474 18.91 -11.50 35.33
N ILE A 475 17.66 -11.83 34.99
CA ILE A 475 16.46 -11.37 35.69
C ILE A 475 16.18 -12.32 36.86
N ALA A 476 15.66 -11.78 37.97
CA ALA A 476 15.19 -12.60 39.08
C ALA A 476 13.98 -13.45 38.67
N THR A 477 14.08 -14.77 38.88
CA THR A 477 12.99 -15.74 38.67
C THR A 477 12.86 -16.59 39.94
N PRO A 478 11.75 -16.50 40.71
CA PRO A 478 10.56 -15.66 40.46
C PRO A 478 10.84 -14.15 40.50
N PRO A 479 9.96 -13.33 39.87
CA PRO A 479 10.08 -11.87 39.86
C PRO A 479 9.99 -11.25 41.27
N VAL A 480 10.73 -10.16 41.45
CA VAL A 480 10.71 -9.34 42.68
C VAL A 480 9.29 -8.77 42.89
N GLY A 481 8.78 -8.84 44.11
CA GLY A 481 7.40 -8.43 44.46
C GLY A 481 6.39 -9.59 44.56
N LEU A 482 6.68 -10.76 43.98
CA LEU A 482 5.75 -11.90 43.98
C LEU A 482 5.33 -12.35 45.41
N ASP A 483 6.26 -12.32 46.36
CA ASP A 483 5.99 -12.64 47.77
C ASP A 483 5.04 -11.63 48.43
N GLU A 484 5.10 -10.36 48.04
CA GLU A 484 4.21 -9.30 48.55
C GLU A 484 2.80 -9.51 48.00
N LEU A 485 2.70 -9.73 46.69
CA LEU A 485 1.45 -10.04 45.98
C LEU A 485 0.75 -11.27 46.58
N GLN A 486 1.49 -12.36 46.83
CA GLN A 486 0.95 -13.54 47.50
C GLN A 486 0.45 -13.23 48.93
N LYS A 487 1.15 -12.40 49.71
CA LYS A 487 0.68 -11.98 51.04
C LYS A 487 -0.64 -11.18 50.93
N VAL A 488 -0.78 -10.34 49.90
CA VAL A 488 -2.01 -9.57 49.62
C VAL A 488 -3.16 -10.49 49.21
N GLN A 489 -2.96 -11.42 48.27
CA GLN A 489 -3.95 -12.43 47.88
C GLN A 489 -4.40 -13.27 49.09
N LYS A 490 -3.45 -13.80 49.88
CA LYS A 490 -3.73 -14.61 51.09
C LYS A 490 -4.49 -13.80 52.17
N ARG A 491 -4.23 -12.49 52.33
CA ARG A 491 -5.01 -11.57 53.19
C ARG A 491 -6.42 -11.31 52.65
N ARG A 492 -6.57 -11.15 51.33
CA ARG A 492 -7.86 -10.88 50.65
C ARG A 492 -8.77 -12.11 50.68
N ASN A 493 -8.24 -13.30 50.42
CA ASN A 493 -9.01 -14.56 50.46
C ASN A 493 -9.49 -14.88 51.88
N ARG A 494 -8.67 -14.61 52.92
CA ARG A 494 -9.12 -14.68 54.33
C ARG A 494 -10.30 -13.76 54.69
N ARG A 495 -10.55 -12.69 53.93
CA ARG A 495 -11.72 -11.81 54.10
C ARG A 495 -12.95 -12.26 53.29
N ARG A 496 -12.81 -13.24 52.39
CA ARG A 496 -13.84 -13.64 51.41
C ARG A 496 -14.60 -14.92 51.81
N ASN A 497 -14.73 -15.22 53.10
CA ASN A 497 -15.56 -16.31 53.66
C ASN A 497 -17.08 -15.99 53.56
N GLY A 498 -17.57 -15.74 52.35
CA GLY A 498 -18.98 -15.54 52.01
C GLY A 498 -19.33 -16.30 50.73
N LYS A 499 -20.55 -16.82 50.62
CA LYS A 499 -20.95 -17.89 49.67
C LYS A 499 -20.94 -17.54 48.17
N HIS A 500 -20.34 -16.42 47.75
CA HIS A 500 -20.20 -16.03 46.35
C HIS A 500 -18.73 -15.74 46.01
N ALA A 501 -17.97 -16.81 45.81
CA ALA A 501 -16.70 -16.77 45.09
C ALA A 501 -16.97 -17.11 43.61
N CYS A 502 -16.43 -16.33 42.67
CA CYS A 502 -16.42 -16.74 41.27
C CYS A 502 -15.46 -17.93 41.09
N PRO A 503 -15.79 -18.94 40.27
CA PRO A 503 -15.00 -20.17 40.12
C PRO A 503 -13.76 -19.98 39.21
N VAL A 504 -13.07 -18.84 39.32
CA VAL A 504 -11.82 -18.55 38.61
C VAL A 504 -10.77 -18.26 39.68
N GLY A 505 -9.89 -19.22 39.92
CA GLY A 505 -8.99 -19.19 41.08
C GLY A 505 -8.30 -20.52 41.39
N VAL A 506 -7.64 -21.11 40.39
CA VAL A 506 -6.43 -21.89 40.68
C VAL A 506 -5.31 -20.86 40.82
N ASP A 507 -4.45 -20.96 41.84
CA ASP A 507 -3.30 -20.06 42.08
C ASP A 507 -2.21 -20.28 41.01
N ASN A 508 -2.53 -20.04 39.73
CA ASN A 508 -1.67 -20.40 38.61
C ASN A 508 -0.58 -19.34 38.34
N LEU A 509 0.55 -19.51 39.02
CA LEU A 509 1.76 -18.70 38.88
C LEU A 509 2.73 -19.30 37.83
N GLU A 510 2.27 -20.12 36.88
CA GLU A 510 3.10 -20.60 35.74
C GLU A 510 3.79 -19.46 34.99
N TRP A 511 3.12 -18.31 34.83
CA TRP A 511 3.68 -17.11 34.20
C TRP A 511 4.97 -16.61 34.90
N ALA A 512 5.07 -16.78 36.22
CA ALA A 512 6.24 -16.37 37.00
C ALA A 512 7.46 -17.30 36.83
N GLN A 513 7.29 -18.45 36.15
CA GLN A 513 8.37 -19.38 35.78
C GLN A 513 9.00 -19.03 34.42
N LEU A 514 8.46 -18.05 33.69
CA LEU A 514 9.05 -17.59 32.43
C LEU A 514 10.45 -17.02 32.69
N THR A 515 11.41 -17.41 31.85
CA THR A 515 12.79 -16.90 31.88
C THR A 515 13.11 -16.29 30.52
N GLN A 516 14.10 -15.41 30.45
CA GLN A 516 14.60 -14.88 29.16
C GLN A 516 14.94 -16.02 28.18
N LYS A 517 15.70 -17.03 28.63
CA LYS A 517 16.12 -18.16 27.78
C LYS A 517 14.91 -18.97 27.27
N SER A 518 13.94 -19.26 28.13
CA SER A 518 12.74 -20.01 27.73
C SER A 518 11.78 -19.18 26.87
N LEU A 519 11.74 -17.85 27.02
CA LEU A 519 10.99 -16.96 26.12
C LEU A 519 11.63 -16.91 24.74
N TRP A 520 12.93 -16.65 24.63
CA TRP A 520 13.61 -16.57 23.33
C TRP A 520 13.66 -17.93 22.62
N GLN A 521 13.74 -19.06 23.34
CA GLN A 521 13.53 -20.39 22.76
C GLN A 521 12.11 -20.60 22.21
N GLN A 522 11.07 -20.04 22.85
CA GLN A 522 9.70 -20.05 22.31
C GLN A 522 9.59 -19.15 21.08
N ILE A 523 10.20 -17.95 21.08
CA ILE A 523 10.23 -17.04 19.92
C ILE A 523 10.86 -17.75 18.71
N ARG A 524 12.04 -18.38 18.87
CA ARG A 524 12.70 -19.16 17.79
C ARG A 524 11.79 -20.28 17.24
N ARG A 525 11.10 -21.01 18.13
CA ARG A 525 10.19 -22.09 17.72
C ARG A 525 8.97 -21.55 16.96
N GLU A 526 8.34 -20.49 17.46
CA GLU A 526 7.17 -19.87 16.81
C GLU A 526 7.52 -19.29 15.44
N LEU A 527 8.71 -18.67 15.30
CA LEU A 527 9.23 -18.18 14.03
C LEU A 527 9.42 -19.31 13.01
N LYS A 528 10.04 -20.43 13.41
CA LYS A 528 10.23 -21.57 12.51
C LYS A 528 8.92 -22.30 12.18
N THR A 529 8.00 -22.45 13.13
CA THR A 529 6.72 -23.15 12.90
C THR A 529 5.70 -22.32 12.11
N TYR A 530 5.58 -21.02 12.34
CA TYR A 530 4.52 -20.20 11.73
C TYR A 530 4.97 -19.43 10.47
N TRP A 531 6.25 -19.04 10.38
CA TRP A 531 6.80 -18.24 9.27
C TRP A 531 7.89 -18.94 8.45
N ASP A 532 8.28 -20.17 8.82
CA ASP A 532 9.44 -20.90 8.27
C ASP A 532 10.72 -20.04 8.24
N TRP A 533 11.01 -19.35 9.35
CA TRP A 533 12.17 -18.46 9.46
C TRP A 533 13.05 -18.79 10.68
N ASP A 534 14.33 -19.05 10.43
CA ASP A 534 15.30 -19.45 11.44
C ASP A 534 16.04 -18.25 12.04
N LEU A 535 15.58 -17.81 13.23
CA LEU A 535 16.31 -16.82 14.03
C LEU A 535 17.61 -17.45 14.56
N SER A 536 18.74 -16.79 14.29
CA SER A 536 20.09 -17.33 14.60
C SER A 536 20.56 -17.06 16.04
N CYS A 537 20.07 -16.00 16.70
CA CYS A 537 20.37 -15.69 18.10
C CYS A 537 19.37 -16.34 19.09
N ASP A 538 19.66 -16.29 20.39
CA ASP A 538 18.81 -16.81 21.47
C ASP A 538 18.51 -15.78 22.58
N ASN A 539 18.76 -14.50 22.32
CA ASN A 539 18.60 -13.39 23.25
C ASN A 539 18.49 -12.04 22.49
N VAL A 540 18.06 -10.98 23.19
CA VAL A 540 17.81 -9.65 22.60
C VAL A 540 19.07 -8.96 22.09
N ASP A 541 20.20 -9.08 22.78
CA ASP A 541 21.42 -8.36 22.40
C ASP A 541 22.02 -8.93 21.10
N GLY A 542 22.00 -10.26 20.95
CA GLY A 542 22.35 -10.92 19.69
C GLY A 542 21.39 -10.59 18.54
N ALA A 543 20.13 -10.24 18.82
CA ALA A 543 19.18 -9.75 17.80
C ALA A 543 19.47 -8.29 17.40
N VAL A 544 19.80 -7.45 18.39
CA VAL A 544 20.22 -6.04 18.21
C VAL A 544 21.49 -5.96 17.37
N GLU A 545 22.52 -6.74 17.71
CA GLU A 545 23.81 -6.76 16.99
C GLU A 545 23.68 -7.33 15.57
N MET A 546 23.01 -8.48 15.41
CA MET A 546 22.92 -9.18 14.11
C MET A 546 22.00 -8.51 13.09
N TYR A 547 20.94 -7.83 13.55
CA TYR A 547 19.91 -7.26 12.68
C TYR A 547 19.70 -5.74 12.88
N LYS A 548 20.64 -5.04 13.54
CA LYS A 548 20.61 -3.58 13.79
C LYS A 548 19.34 -3.08 14.49
N LEU A 549 18.69 -3.91 15.30
CA LEU A 549 17.43 -3.57 15.97
C LEU A 549 17.64 -2.60 17.13
N GLN A 550 16.64 -1.76 17.41
CA GLN A 550 16.62 -0.90 18.60
C GLN A 550 15.66 -1.47 19.66
N LYS A 551 16.12 -1.62 20.91
CA LYS A 551 15.29 -2.07 22.05
C LYS A 551 14.11 -1.13 22.32
N VAL A 552 14.29 0.18 22.08
CA VAL A 552 13.23 1.21 22.19
C VAL A 552 12.15 1.00 21.12
N GLY A 553 12.54 0.85 19.85
CA GLY A 553 11.61 0.56 18.74
C GLY A 553 10.86 -0.77 18.95
N LEU A 554 11.55 -1.81 19.43
CA LEU A 554 10.93 -3.08 19.82
C LEU A 554 9.90 -2.92 20.95
N LEU A 555 10.23 -2.15 22.01
CA LEU A 555 9.28 -1.85 23.09
C LEU A 555 8.05 -1.10 22.56
N ARG A 556 8.24 -0.02 21.81
CA ARG A 556 7.16 0.78 21.20
C ARG A 556 6.24 -0.11 20.36
N ALA A 557 6.81 -0.83 19.39
CA ALA A 557 6.05 -1.62 18.45
C ALA A 557 5.40 -2.86 19.10
N PHE A 558 5.98 -3.41 20.17
CA PHE A 558 5.32 -4.44 20.99
C PHE A 558 4.11 -3.85 21.72
N CYS A 559 4.30 -2.76 22.48
CA CYS A 559 3.24 -2.09 23.23
C CYS A 559 2.03 -1.73 22.36
N LEU A 560 2.26 -1.17 21.15
CA LEU A 560 1.19 -0.88 20.19
C LEU A 560 0.45 -2.15 19.70
N LYS A 561 1.17 -3.25 19.45
CA LYS A 561 0.57 -4.50 18.93
C LYS A 561 -0.20 -5.29 20.00
N VAL A 562 0.08 -5.12 21.29
CA VAL A 562 -0.62 -5.79 22.41
C VAL A 562 -1.47 -4.86 23.30
N GLY A 563 -1.45 -3.56 23.05
CA GLY A 563 -2.30 -2.58 23.76
C GLY A 563 -1.78 -2.20 25.14
N LEU A 564 -0.47 -2.03 25.32
CA LEU A 564 0.13 -1.65 26.61
C LEU A 564 0.46 -0.16 26.64
N GLN A 565 0.09 0.51 27.74
CA GLN A 565 0.59 1.84 28.08
C GLN A 565 1.59 1.72 29.23
N ILE A 566 2.81 2.20 28.99
CA ILE A 566 3.89 2.24 29.98
C ILE A 566 4.12 3.67 30.49
N LEU A 567 4.75 3.78 31.66
CA LEU A 567 5.16 5.05 32.23
C LEU A 567 6.22 5.73 31.35
N LEU A 568 6.07 7.04 31.11
CA LEU A 568 7.05 7.85 30.39
C LEU A 568 8.24 8.16 31.32
N ARG A 569 9.33 7.43 31.14
CA ARG A 569 10.64 7.69 31.75
C ARG A 569 11.77 7.13 30.90
N GLU A 570 13.01 7.48 31.23
CA GLU A 570 14.19 6.85 30.64
C GLU A 570 14.35 5.42 31.17
N TYR A 571 14.36 4.46 30.24
CA TYR A 571 14.59 3.04 30.52
C TYR A 571 16.02 2.68 30.13
N ASN A 572 16.88 2.40 31.12
CA ASN A 572 18.26 1.97 30.87
C ASN A 572 18.27 0.48 30.51
N PHE A 573 18.29 0.19 29.20
CA PHE A 573 18.27 -1.17 28.65
C PHE A 573 19.58 -1.96 28.82
N ASP A 574 20.68 -1.29 29.21
CA ASP A 574 21.99 -1.91 29.36
C ASP A 574 22.29 -2.30 30.82
N SER A 575 21.32 -2.07 31.72
CA SER A 575 21.31 -2.57 33.09
C SER A 575 21.39 -4.10 33.12
N ARG A 576 22.54 -4.63 33.58
CA ARG A 576 22.75 -6.09 33.75
C ARG A 576 22.46 -6.60 35.17
N HIS A 577 22.15 -5.71 36.12
CA HIS A 577 22.06 -6.02 37.56
C HIS A 577 20.75 -5.57 38.23
N ARG A 578 19.85 -4.93 37.48
CA ARG A 578 18.52 -4.50 37.95
C ARG A 578 17.50 -4.74 36.85
N ALA A 579 16.26 -5.04 37.24
CA ALA A 579 15.12 -5.02 36.32
C ALA A 579 14.97 -3.64 35.68
N ILE A 580 14.55 -3.62 34.41
CA ILE A 580 14.29 -2.41 33.64
C ILE A 580 12.86 -1.93 33.96
N PHE A 581 11.92 -2.87 33.95
CA PHE A 581 10.48 -2.67 34.18
C PHE A 581 10.07 -3.20 35.55
N HIS A 582 9.16 -2.48 36.20
CA HIS A 582 8.55 -2.79 37.50
C HIS A 582 7.02 -2.71 37.36
N GLU A 583 6.26 -3.10 38.39
CA GLU A 583 4.80 -3.05 38.31
C GLU A 583 4.25 -1.61 38.17
N ASP A 584 4.89 -0.62 38.80
CA ASP A 584 4.56 0.81 38.66
C ASP A 584 4.75 1.38 37.23
N ASP A 585 5.50 0.67 36.36
CA ASP A 585 5.67 1.09 34.97
C ASP A 585 4.45 0.78 34.09
N ILE A 586 3.54 -0.10 34.53
CA ILE A 586 2.42 -0.60 33.71
C ILE A 586 1.15 0.19 34.04
N LEU A 587 0.94 1.29 33.31
CA LEU A 587 -0.15 2.23 33.57
C LEU A 587 -1.53 1.70 33.16
N ASN A 588 -1.66 1.14 31.95
CA ASN A 588 -2.92 0.62 31.43
C ASN A 588 -2.72 -0.53 30.44
N VAL A 589 -3.76 -1.35 30.29
CA VAL A 589 -3.95 -2.27 29.17
C VAL A 589 -5.22 -1.87 28.42
N PHE A 590 -5.09 -1.62 27.12
CA PHE A 590 -6.16 -1.20 26.21
C PHE A 590 -6.53 -2.32 25.22
N PRO A 591 -7.78 -2.37 24.74
CA PRO A 591 -8.17 -3.25 23.65
C PRO A 591 -7.53 -2.84 22.32
N VAL A 592 -6.88 -3.78 21.62
CA VAL A 592 -6.42 -3.57 20.24
C VAL A 592 -7.56 -3.96 19.30
N VAL A 593 -8.27 -2.95 18.82
CA VAL A 593 -9.47 -3.09 17.98
C VAL A 593 -9.08 -3.22 16.50
N LYS A 594 -9.76 -4.12 15.79
CA LYS A 594 -9.72 -4.23 14.33
C LYS A 594 -11.15 -4.11 13.83
N HIS A 595 -11.41 -3.12 12.99
CA HIS A 595 -12.72 -2.86 12.42
C HIS A 595 -12.58 -2.60 10.92
N ILE A 596 -13.72 -2.45 10.26
CA ILE A 596 -13.82 -1.89 8.91
C ILE A 596 -13.93 -0.37 9.06
N ASN A 597 -13.31 0.37 8.14
CA ASN A 597 -13.70 1.75 7.90
C ASN A 597 -14.80 1.70 6.83
N PRO A 598 -16.00 2.25 7.07
CA PRO A 598 -16.95 2.52 5.99
C PRO A 598 -16.25 3.32 4.89
N ARG A 599 -16.59 3.11 3.63
CA ARG A 599 -15.96 3.82 2.51
C ARG A 599 -16.89 4.88 1.97
N ALA A 600 -16.49 6.14 2.03
CA ALA A 600 -17.15 7.23 1.29
C ALA A 600 -16.81 7.13 -0.21
N SER A 601 -17.48 6.22 -0.93
CA SER A 601 -17.18 5.88 -2.33
C SER A 601 -17.12 7.11 -3.25
N ASP A 602 -18.10 8.01 -3.17
CA ASP A 602 -18.12 9.25 -3.96
C ASP A 602 -16.90 10.12 -3.66
N ALA A 603 -16.61 10.35 -2.37
CA ALA A 603 -15.48 11.16 -1.95
C ALA A 603 -14.13 10.57 -2.38
N TYR A 604 -14.01 9.24 -2.40
CA TYR A 604 -12.85 8.53 -2.94
C TYR A 604 -12.74 8.71 -4.46
N ASN A 605 -13.86 8.73 -5.19
CA ASN A 605 -13.89 8.98 -6.63
C ASN A 605 -13.47 10.42 -6.95
N PHE A 606 -13.96 11.42 -6.20
CA PHE A 606 -13.50 12.81 -6.28
C PHE A 606 -11.98 12.90 -5.99
N TYR A 607 -11.50 12.24 -4.93
CA TYR A 607 -10.08 12.22 -4.57
C TYR A 607 -9.20 11.64 -5.69
N THR A 608 -9.58 10.48 -6.24
CA THR A 608 -8.84 9.78 -7.30
C THR A 608 -8.86 10.54 -8.63
N THR A 609 -10.00 11.16 -8.96
CA THR A 609 -10.13 12.03 -10.13
C THR A 609 -9.27 13.29 -9.98
N GLY A 610 -9.27 13.89 -8.79
CA GLY A 610 -8.40 15.01 -8.44
C GLY A 610 -6.91 14.65 -8.58
N GLN A 611 -6.46 13.52 -8.04
CA GLN A 611 -5.09 13.02 -8.25
C GLN A 611 -4.73 12.87 -9.73
N THR A 612 -5.65 12.33 -10.54
CA THR A 612 -5.46 12.15 -11.99
C THR A 612 -5.33 13.51 -12.70
N LYS A 613 -6.14 14.50 -12.34
CA LYS A 613 -6.05 15.88 -12.85
C LYS A 613 -4.76 16.58 -12.44
N ILE A 614 -4.28 16.36 -11.22
CA ILE A 614 -2.98 16.88 -10.74
C ILE A 614 -1.82 16.30 -11.56
N GLN A 615 -1.85 14.99 -11.88
CA GLN A 615 -0.84 14.35 -12.75
C GLN A 615 -0.88 14.88 -14.19
N GLN A 616 -2.05 15.31 -14.68
CA GLN A 616 -2.20 15.99 -15.97
C GLN A 616 -1.77 17.48 -15.95
N GLY A 617 -1.41 18.04 -14.78
CA GLY A 617 -1.05 19.45 -14.61
C GLY A 617 -2.23 20.41 -14.42
N CYS A 618 -3.47 19.91 -14.37
CA CYS A 618 -4.68 20.70 -14.10
C CYS A 618 -4.82 21.01 -12.59
N PHE A 619 -3.88 21.77 -12.03
CA PHE A 619 -3.79 22.00 -10.58
C PHE A 619 -5.03 22.66 -9.94
N LYS A 620 -5.76 23.50 -10.68
CA LYS A 620 -6.99 24.16 -10.19
C LYS A 620 -8.16 23.18 -10.07
N GLU A 621 -8.48 22.47 -11.15
CA GLU A 621 -9.47 21.38 -11.16
C GLU A 621 -9.10 20.33 -10.09
N GLY A 622 -7.81 20.03 -9.94
CA GLY A 622 -7.29 19.21 -8.86
C GLY A 622 -7.63 19.75 -7.47
N TYR A 623 -7.33 21.02 -7.18
CA TYR A 623 -7.64 21.64 -5.89
C TYR A 623 -9.15 21.61 -5.59
N GLU A 624 -9.98 21.93 -6.58
CA GLU A 624 -11.45 21.91 -6.46
C GLU A 624 -11.96 20.51 -6.10
N LEU A 625 -11.58 19.48 -6.87
CA LEU A 625 -11.98 18.08 -6.63
C LEU A 625 -11.49 17.54 -5.27
N ILE A 626 -10.29 17.92 -4.81
CA ILE A 626 -9.79 17.49 -3.49
C ILE A 626 -10.45 18.26 -2.34
N SER A 627 -10.88 19.51 -2.56
CA SER A 627 -11.69 20.28 -1.60
C SER A 627 -13.09 19.69 -1.46
N GLU A 628 -13.73 19.31 -2.57
CA GLU A 628 -15.00 18.58 -2.59
C GLU A 628 -14.88 17.23 -1.88
N ALA A 629 -13.84 16.45 -2.18
CA ALA A 629 -13.54 15.22 -1.46
C ALA A 629 -13.39 15.45 0.04
N LEU A 630 -12.59 16.44 0.48
CA LEU A 630 -12.42 16.76 1.90
C LEU A 630 -13.74 17.13 2.59
N ASN A 631 -14.63 17.88 1.93
CA ASN A 631 -15.94 18.24 2.47
C ASN A 631 -16.84 17.00 2.62
N LEU A 632 -16.85 16.08 1.65
CA LEU A 632 -17.61 14.83 1.72
C LEU A 632 -17.06 13.89 2.81
N LEU A 633 -15.73 13.70 2.90
CA LEU A 633 -15.09 12.88 3.94
C LEU A 633 -15.39 13.42 5.34
N ASN A 634 -15.33 14.74 5.53
CA ASN A 634 -15.69 15.42 6.77
C ASN A 634 -17.17 15.25 7.14
N ASN A 635 -18.08 15.20 6.16
CA ASN A 635 -19.50 14.95 6.40
C ASN A 635 -19.81 13.48 6.75
N VAL A 636 -19.07 12.52 6.19
CA VAL A 636 -19.29 11.08 6.42
C VAL A 636 -18.60 10.55 7.67
N TYR A 637 -17.34 10.93 7.92
CA TYR A 637 -16.55 10.45 9.05
C TYR A 637 -16.45 11.44 10.22
N GLY A 638 -16.90 12.68 10.02
CA GLY A 638 -16.62 13.80 10.91
C GLY A 638 -15.22 14.38 10.71
N ALA A 639 -14.87 15.36 11.56
CA ALA A 639 -13.65 16.13 11.42
C ALA A 639 -12.35 15.33 11.52
N LEU A 640 -12.30 14.29 12.38
CA LEU A 640 -11.07 13.58 12.74
C LEU A 640 -10.98 12.20 12.05
N HIS A 641 -10.43 12.17 10.83
CA HIS A 641 -10.19 10.93 10.06
C HIS A 641 -8.83 10.97 9.32
N PRO A 642 -8.13 9.84 9.07
CA PRO A 642 -6.81 9.87 8.42
C PRO A 642 -6.88 10.43 6.99
N GLU A 643 -7.94 10.13 6.26
CA GLU A 643 -8.15 10.57 4.87
C GLU A 643 -8.30 12.11 4.79
N ASN A 644 -8.90 12.75 5.80
CA ASN A 644 -8.96 14.22 5.90
C ASN A 644 -7.55 14.84 5.95
N ALA A 645 -6.61 14.21 6.66
CA ALA A 645 -5.22 14.66 6.71
C ALA A 645 -4.52 14.52 5.34
N GLN A 646 -4.80 13.44 4.61
CA GLN A 646 -4.25 13.21 3.27
C GLN A 646 -4.75 14.25 2.25
N CYS A 647 -6.05 14.60 2.29
CA CYS A 647 -6.61 15.68 1.47
C CYS A 647 -5.99 17.04 1.85
N LEU A 648 -5.90 17.37 3.14
CA LEU A 648 -5.28 18.63 3.61
C LEU A 648 -3.83 18.76 3.15
N ARG A 649 -3.00 17.71 3.31
CA ARG A 649 -1.62 17.68 2.79
C ARG A 649 -1.56 17.96 1.28
N MET A 650 -2.48 17.38 0.51
CA MET A 650 -2.49 17.54 -0.94
C MET A 650 -2.95 18.93 -1.38
N LEU A 651 -3.95 19.51 -0.70
CA LEU A 651 -4.36 20.91 -0.88
C LEU A 651 -3.21 21.87 -0.54
N ALA A 652 -2.51 21.67 0.59
CA ALA A 652 -1.35 22.49 0.96
C ALA A 652 -0.25 22.47 -0.11
N ARG A 653 0.05 21.28 -0.68
CA ARG A 653 0.99 21.14 -1.79
C ARG A 653 0.52 21.87 -3.05
N LEU A 654 -0.78 21.86 -3.34
CA LEU A 654 -1.36 22.56 -4.49
C LEU A 654 -1.30 24.09 -4.32
N SER A 655 -1.70 24.63 -3.16
CA SER A 655 -1.56 26.06 -2.83
C SER A 655 -0.12 26.53 -3.01
N TYR A 656 0.84 25.74 -2.52
CA TYR A 656 2.27 26.05 -2.65
C TYR A 656 2.73 26.08 -4.12
N ILE A 657 2.32 25.10 -4.94
CA ILE A 657 2.64 25.05 -6.38
C ILE A 657 1.92 26.17 -7.15
N MET A 658 0.73 26.58 -6.75
CA MET A 658 -0.02 27.71 -7.31
C MET A 658 0.53 29.08 -6.90
N GLY A 659 1.47 29.13 -5.96
CA GLY A 659 2.18 30.34 -5.56
C GLY A 659 1.70 31.02 -4.28
N ASP A 660 0.82 30.39 -3.48
CA ASP A 660 0.45 30.86 -2.14
C ASP A 660 1.12 30.00 -1.05
N PRO A 661 2.28 30.43 -0.50
CA PRO A 661 2.92 29.74 0.59
C PRO A 661 2.23 29.97 1.95
N GLN A 662 1.43 31.03 2.11
CA GLN A 662 0.74 31.33 3.37
C GLN A 662 -0.49 30.45 3.54
N GLU A 663 -1.30 30.29 2.49
CA GLU A 663 -2.39 29.32 2.47
C GLU A 663 -1.85 27.91 2.74
N ALA A 664 -0.80 27.49 1.99
CA ALA A 664 -0.14 26.20 2.17
C ALA A 664 0.30 25.94 3.62
N LEU A 665 0.89 26.95 4.29
CA LEU A 665 1.28 26.87 5.69
C LEU A 665 0.06 26.63 6.60
N THR A 666 -1.04 27.38 6.43
CA THR A 666 -2.25 27.21 7.27
C THR A 666 -2.94 25.86 7.07
N ILE A 667 -3.00 25.36 5.82
CA ILE A 667 -3.59 24.06 5.52
C ILE A 667 -2.71 22.94 6.08
N GLN A 668 -1.38 23.05 5.96
CA GLN A 668 -0.46 22.04 6.50
C GLN A 668 -0.44 22.01 8.04
N GLN A 669 -0.64 23.15 8.72
CA GLN A 669 -0.84 23.17 10.18
C GLN A 669 -2.08 22.35 10.58
N ARG A 670 -3.19 22.47 9.81
CA ARG A 670 -4.38 21.63 10.01
C ARG A 670 -4.09 20.16 9.74
N ALA A 671 -3.31 19.83 8.70
CA ALA A 671 -2.89 18.45 8.40
C ALA A 671 -2.06 17.83 9.54
N VAL A 672 -1.10 18.57 10.11
CA VAL A 672 -0.30 18.12 11.26
C VAL A 672 -1.20 17.86 12.48
N LEU A 673 -2.04 18.82 12.88
CA LEU A 673 -2.94 18.67 14.02
C LEU A 673 -3.93 17.51 13.85
N MET A 674 -4.38 17.25 12.61
CA MET A 674 -5.18 16.08 12.27
C MET A 674 -4.41 14.77 12.49
N SER A 675 -3.20 14.70 11.93
CA SER A 675 -2.36 13.49 11.97
C SER A 675 -1.91 13.15 13.39
N GLU A 676 -1.54 14.15 14.21
CA GLU A 676 -1.21 13.97 15.63
C GLU A 676 -2.36 13.35 16.43
N ARG A 677 -3.62 13.73 16.15
CA ARG A 677 -4.81 13.28 16.90
C ARG A 677 -5.33 11.93 16.46
N VAL A 678 -5.17 11.58 15.18
CA VAL A 678 -5.75 10.36 14.60
C VAL A 678 -4.72 9.24 14.50
N ASN A 679 -3.49 9.54 14.06
CA ASN A 679 -2.43 8.55 13.85
C ASN A 679 -1.45 8.47 15.04
N GLY A 680 -1.34 9.56 15.81
CA GLY A 680 -0.36 9.72 16.89
C GLY A 680 0.87 10.53 16.47
N ILE A 681 1.51 11.18 17.45
CA ILE A 681 2.65 12.09 17.22
C ILE A 681 3.87 11.42 16.59
N ASP A 682 4.02 10.10 16.78
CA ASP A 682 5.14 9.28 16.31
C ASP A 682 4.73 8.32 15.18
N HIS A 683 3.66 8.62 14.45
CA HIS A 683 3.32 7.90 13.23
C HIS A 683 4.20 8.36 12.05
N PRO A 684 4.67 7.47 11.15
CA PRO A 684 5.45 7.86 9.97
C PRO A 684 4.80 8.98 9.14
N TYR A 685 3.48 8.93 8.93
CA TYR A 685 2.76 10.01 8.25
C TYR A 685 2.83 11.34 9.01
N THR A 686 2.73 11.37 10.34
CA THR A 686 2.84 12.60 11.16
C THR A 686 4.24 13.21 11.07
N ILE A 687 5.28 12.38 10.99
CA ILE A 687 6.68 12.80 10.79
C ILE A 687 6.86 13.43 9.39
N SER A 688 6.25 12.84 8.37
CA SER A 688 6.15 13.45 7.03
C SER A 688 5.40 14.79 7.07
N GLU A 689 4.29 14.90 7.81
CA GLU A 689 3.57 16.17 7.93
C GLU A 689 4.37 17.28 8.63
N TYR A 690 5.19 16.97 9.64
CA TYR A 690 6.14 17.93 10.22
C TYR A 690 7.20 18.39 9.21
N THR A 691 7.63 17.51 8.31
CA THR A 691 8.65 17.80 7.29
C THR A 691 8.08 18.74 6.23
N HIS A 692 6.88 18.47 5.72
CA HIS A 692 6.15 19.39 4.84
C HIS A 692 5.87 20.74 5.53
N LEU A 693 5.48 20.72 6.80
CA LEU A 693 5.24 21.96 7.56
C LEU A 693 6.52 22.79 7.71
N ALA A 694 7.67 22.15 7.94
CA ALA A 694 8.95 22.84 8.03
C ALA A 694 9.33 23.55 6.72
N LEU A 695 9.09 22.91 5.57
CA LEU A 695 9.30 23.52 4.25
C LEU A 695 8.46 24.79 4.07
N TYR A 696 7.15 24.73 4.37
CA TYR A 696 6.29 25.90 4.25
C TYR A 696 6.58 26.97 5.32
N CYS A 697 7.04 26.59 6.53
CA CYS A 697 7.60 27.55 7.49
C CYS A 697 8.82 28.26 6.90
N PHE A 698 9.77 27.55 6.29
CA PHE A 698 10.96 28.16 5.67
C PHE A 698 10.60 29.08 4.50
N ALA A 699 9.68 28.66 3.63
CA ALA A 699 9.16 29.49 2.53
C ALA A 699 8.56 30.82 3.02
N ASN A 700 7.93 30.82 4.20
CA ASN A 700 7.39 32.01 4.86
C ASN A 700 8.38 32.68 5.85
N SER A 701 9.69 32.45 5.66
CA SER A 701 10.80 33.01 6.48
C SER A 701 10.79 32.64 7.97
N GLN A 702 10.02 31.64 8.39
CA GLN A 702 9.93 31.16 9.78
C GLN A 702 11.04 30.14 10.12
N ILE A 703 12.30 30.53 9.86
CA ILE A 703 13.49 29.65 9.89
C ILE A 703 13.64 28.88 11.21
N SER A 704 13.46 29.54 12.36
CA SER A 704 13.56 28.90 13.69
C SER A 704 12.47 27.83 13.91
N THR A 705 11.26 28.05 13.38
CA THR A 705 10.16 27.09 13.46
C THR A 705 10.45 25.87 12.57
N ALA A 706 10.95 26.10 11.35
CA ALA A 706 11.32 25.03 10.42
C ALA A 706 12.40 24.11 11.01
N LEU A 707 13.49 24.65 11.59
CA LEU A 707 14.52 23.85 12.25
C LEU A 707 13.95 23.04 13.44
N LYS A 708 13.12 23.64 14.29
CA LYS A 708 12.48 22.94 15.43
C LYS A 708 11.61 21.77 14.97
N LEU A 709 10.86 21.95 13.88
CA LEU A 709 10.02 20.91 13.29
C LEU A 709 10.86 19.77 12.70
N LEU A 710 11.95 20.08 11.97
CA LEU A 710 12.84 19.05 11.41
C LEU A 710 13.61 18.29 12.49
N TYR A 711 14.12 18.95 13.52
CA TYR A 711 14.76 18.26 14.65
C TYR A 711 13.77 17.35 15.41
N ARG A 712 12.51 17.78 15.58
CA ARG A 712 11.44 16.93 16.12
C ARG A 712 11.15 15.74 15.20
N ALA A 713 11.06 15.97 13.88
CA ALA A 713 10.85 14.90 12.89
C ALA A 713 11.99 13.88 12.90
N ARG A 714 13.26 14.32 12.92
CA ARG A 714 14.45 13.45 13.04
C ARG A 714 14.42 12.66 14.35
N TYR A 715 14.18 13.31 15.49
CA TYR A 715 14.11 12.63 16.78
C TYR A 715 13.04 11.53 16.80
N LEU A 716 11.84 11.81 16.28
CA LEU A 716 10.76 10.83 16.20
C LEU A 716 11.07 9.71 15.20
N ALA A 717 11.68 10.01 14.06
CA ALA A 717 12.14 9.02 13.09
C ALA A 717 13.12 8.02 13.74
N LEU A 718 14.14 8.52 14.45
CA LEU A 718 15.18 7.71 15.12
C LEU A 718 14.66 6.79 16.24
N MET A 719 13.43 7.01 16.71
CA MET A 719 12.76 6.19 17.73
C MET A 719 11.91 5.06 17.12
N ILE A 720 11.80 5.02 15.78
CA ILE A 720 10.94 4.12 15.01
C ILE A 720 11.78 3.30 14.03
N CYS A 721 12.52 4.01 13.18
CA CYS A 721 13.57 3.47 12.32
C CYS A 721 14.95 3.81 12.91
N SER A 722 15.95 2.98 12.64
CA SER A 722 17.34 3.31 12.95
C SER A 722 17.84 4.49 12.10
N ASP A 723 18.88 5.18 12.58
CA ASP A 723 19.65 6.21 11.82
C ASP A 723 20.06 5.70 10.42
N ASP A 724 20.25 4.37 10.30
CA ASP A 724 20.52 3.63 9.07
C ASP A 724 19.25 3.42 8.18
N HIS A 725 18.60 4.51 7.74
CA HIS A 725 17.37 4.48 6.91
C HIS A 725 17.37 5.58 5.82
N PRO A 726 16.89 5.34 4.58
CA PRO A 726 16.95 6.32 3.49
C PRO A 726 16.25 7.66 3.79
N ASP A 727 15.11 7.66 4.48
CA ASP A 727 14.40 8.92 4.81
C ASP A 727 15.16 9.81 5.81
N ILE A 728 16.08 9.25 6.61
CA ILE A 728 16.97 10.05 7.47
C ILE A 728 17.89 10.93 6.61
N ALA A 729 18.32 10.44 5.44
CA ALA A 729 19.12 11.24 4.50
C ALA A 729 18.34 12.44 3.94
N LEU A 730 17.02 12.30 3.73
CA LEU A 730 16.15 13.41 3.31
C LEU A 730 15.93 14.41 4.46
N LEU A 731 15.69 13.94 5.68
CA LEU A 731 15.59 14.81 6.86
C LEU A 731 16.90 15.58 7.11
N ASP A 732 18.04 14.93 7.01
CA ASP A 732 19.36 15.54 7.23
C ASP A 732 19.74 16.52 6.12
N SER A 733 19.38 16.22 4.86
CA SER A 733 19.51 17.17 3.75
C SER A 733 18.64 18.42 3.95
N ASN A 734 17.40 18.25 4.44
CA ASN A 734 16.50 19.36 4.79
C ASN A 734 17.06 20.21 5.95
N ILE A 735 17.54 19.57 7.03
CA ILE A 735 18.15 20.25 8.19
C ILE A 735 19.38 21.04 7.74
N SER A 736 20.28 20.40 6.98
CA SER A 736 21.49 21.05 6.46
C SER A 736 21.17 22.26 5.60
N LEU A 737 20.25 22.18 4.63
CA LEU A 737 19.94 23.31 3.76
C LEU A 737 19.46 24.53 4.56
N ILE A 738 18.69 24.34 5.63
CA ILE A 738 18.25 25.43 6.49
C ILE A 738 19.39 25.95 7.39
N LEU A 739 20.29 25.09 7.86
CA LEU A 739 21.52 25.53 8.57
C LEU A 739 22.48 26.31 7.65
N HIS A 740 22.62 25.88 6.40
CA HIS A 740 23.39 26.54 5.34
C HIS A 740 22.82 27.94 5.02
N ALA A 741 21.50 28.13 5.12
CA ALA A 741 20.86 29.46 5.04
C ALA A 741 21.17 30.37 6.25
N VAL A 742 21.31 29.81 7.45
CA VAL A 742 21.65 30.56 8.67
C VAL A 742 23.15 30.88 8.76
N GLY A 743 24.00 30.16 8.01
CA GLY A 743 25.45 30.29 8.02
C GLY A 743 26.16 29.29 8.95
N GLU A 744 25.43 28.33 9.52
CA GLU A 744 25.95 27.28 10.41
C GLU A 744 26.61 26.15 9.60
N TYR A 745 27.62 26.51 8.80
CA TYR A 745 28.19 25.64 7.77
C TYR A 745 28.84 24.37 8.33
N GLU A 746 29.47 24.41 9.51
CA GLU A 746 30.05 23.22 10.15
C GLU A 746 29.00 22.17 10.53
N LEU A 747 27.86 22.61 11.08
CA LEU A 747 26.79 21.70 11.47
C LEU A 747 26.02 21.21 10.24
N SER A 748 25.81 22.10 9.27
CA SER A 748 25.29 21.77 7.94
C SER A 748 26.11 20.67 7.26
N LEU A 749 27.45 20.77 7.28
CA LEU A 749 28.34 19.80 6.65
C LEU A 749 28.19 18.40 7.27
N ARG A 750 28.13 18.30 8.61
CA ARG A 750 27.97 17.00 9.30
C ARG A 750 26.68 16.28 8.89
N PHE A 751 25.56 17.00 8.77
CA PHE A 751 24.30 16.43 8.32
C PHE A 751 24.36 16.01 6.83
N LEU A 752 25.03 16.78 5.97
CA LEU A 752 25.23 16.41 4.57
C LEU A 752 26.18 15.24 4.37
N GLU A 753 27.24 15.11 5.16
CA GLU A 753 28.16 13.97 5.11
C GLU A 753 27.45 12.68 5.54
N HIS A 754 26.56 12.75 6.55
CA HIS A 754 25.69 11.63 6.93
C HIS A 754 24.68 11.29 5.83
N ALA A 755 23.96 12.29 5.29
CA ALA A 755 23.01 12.09 4.20
C ALA A 755 23.68 11.53 2.93
N LEU A 756 24.91 11.96 2.61
CA LEU A 756 25.71 11.44 1.51
C LEU A 756 26.08 9.98 1.74
N ALA A 757 26.54 9.61 2.95
CA ALA A 757 26.87 8.23 3.29
C ALA A 757 25.66 7.29 3.17
N LEU A 758 24.50 7.69 3.68
CA LEU A 758 23.24 6.96 3.51
C LEU A 758 22.81 6.89 2.03
N ASN A 759 22.92 7.99 1.28
CA ASN A 759 22.54 8.00 -0.13
C ASN A 759 23.44 7.11 -1.00
N ILE A 760 24.75 7.10 -0.75
CA ILE A 760 25.71 6.19 -1.40
C ILE A 760 25.37 4.74 -1.07
N LYS A 761 25.07 4.44 0.21
CA LYS A 761 24.75 3.09 0.67
C LYS A 761 23.48 2.53 0.00
N TYR A 762 22.43 3.34 -0.09
CA TYR A 762 21.11 2.88 -0.53
C TYR A 762 20.90 3.03 -2.05
N PHE A 763 21.11 4.22 -2.61
CA PHE A 763 20.91 4.46 -4.04
C PHE A 763 22.12 4.13 -4.92
N GLY A 764 23.30 3.90 -4.31
CA GLY A 764 24.54 3.61 -5.02
C GLY A 764 25.25 4.86 -5.55
N GLU A 765 26.58 4.78 -5.65
CA GLU A 765 27.50 5.87 -6.04
C GLU A 765 27.11 6.63 -7.31
N LYS A 766 26.40 5.98 -8.24
CA LYS A 766 26.02 6.51 -9.56
C LYS A 766 24.61 7.11 -9.60
N SER A 767 23.93 7.23 -8.47
CA SER A 767 22.58 7.80 -8.39
C SER A 767 22.58 9.33 -8.49
N LEU A 768 21.52 9.85 -9.10
CA LEU A 768 21.26 11.29 -9.13
C LEU A 768 21.08 11.88 -7.72
N LYS A 769 20.54 11.13 -6.75
CA LYS A 769 20.45 11.57 -5.35
C LYS A 769 21.85 11.76 -4.73
N VAL A 770 22.81 10.90 -5.08
CA VAL A 770 24.21 11.01 -4.65
C VAL A 770 24.90 12.20 -5.31
N ALA A 771 24.67 12.45 -6.60
CA ALA A 771 25.17 13.64 -7.30
C ALA A 771 24.68 14.95 -6.67
N VAL A 772 23.40 15.00 -6.25
CA VAL A 772 22.85 16.14 -5.50
C VAL A 772 23.52 16.28 -4.13
N SER A 773 23.68 15.20 -3.36
CA SER A 773 24.38 15.25 -2.06
C SER A 773 25.83 15.73 -2.20
N TYR A 774 26.58 15.26 -3.20
CA TYR A 774 27.94 15.73 -3.48
C TYR A 774 27.98 17.24 -3.81
N HIS A 775 27.05 17.73 -4.62
CA HIS A 775 26.94 19.17 -4.94
C HIS A 775 26.62 20.02 -3.71
N LEU A 776 25.74 19.55 -2.83
CA LEU A 776 25.40 20.24 -1.58
C LEU A 776 26.58 20.26 -0.58
N VAL A 777 27.31 19.15 -0.47
CA VAL A 777 28.58 19.08 0.30
C VAL A 777 29.60 20.07 -0.26
N ALA A 778 29.81 20.08 -1.59
CA ALA A 778 30.75 20.98 -2.24
C ALA A 778 30.41 22.46 -2.01
N ARG A 779 29.13 22.84 -2.12
CA ARG A 779 28.67 24.20 -1.82
C ARG A 779 28.91 24.59 -0.36
N THR A 780 28.64 23.70 0.60
CA THR A 780 28.90 23.98 2.03
C THR A 780 30.41 24.10 2.31
N GLN A 781 31.24 23.20 1.77
CA GLN A 781 32.71 23.28 1.92
C GLN A 781 33.29 24.54 1.26
N SER A 782 32.74 24.98 0.12
CA SER A 782 33.07 26.26 -0.51
C SER A 782 32.72 27.47 0.37
N CYS A 783 31.60 27.42 1.10
CA CYS A 783 31.23 28.45 2.08
C CYS A 783 32.10 28.44 3.35
N MET A 784 32.76 27.32 3.66
CA MET A 784 33.80 27.22 4.70
C MET A 784 35.20 27.62 4.19
N GLY A 785 35.37 27.82 2.88
CA GLY A 785 36.65 28.13 2.24
C GLY A 785 37.55 26.92 1.93
N ASP A 786 37.10 25.68 2.19
CA ASP A 786 37.80 24.48 1.71
C ASP A 786 37.45 24.19 0.25
N PHE A 787 38.02 25.01 -0.63
CA PHE A 787 37.89 24.83 -2.07
C PHE A 787 38.57 23.54 -2.57
N ARG A 788 39.42 22.87 -1.78
CA ARG A 788 40.09 21.64 -2.20
C ARG A 788 39.15 20.43 -2.06
N SER A 789 38.46 20.32 -0.93
CA SER A 789 37.44 19.28 -0.73
C SER A 789 36.21 19.55 -1.60
N ALA A 790 35.77 20.81 -1.69
CA ALA A 790 34.65 21.20 -2.55
C ALA A 790 34.87 20.82 -4.03
N LEU A 791 36.06 21.12 -4.56
CA LEU A 791 36.43 20.79 -5.94
C LEU A 791 36.63 19.29 -6.20
N ASN A 792 36.77 18.46 -5.16
CA ASN A 792 36.72 17.01 -5.31
C ASN A 792 35.27 16.51 -5.32
N ASN A 793 34.44 16.92 -4.36
CA ASN A 793 33.04 16.50 -4.29
C ASN A 793 32.23 16.94 -5.53
N GLU A 794 32.44 18.16 -6.03
CA GLU A 794 31.79 18.65 -7.25
C GLU A 794 32.24 17.88 -8.52
N LYS A 795 33.46 17.29 -8.54
CA LYS A 795 33.88 16.43 -9.67
C LYS A 795 33.10 15.14 -9.72
N GLU A 796 32.84 14.52 -8.56
CA GLU A 796 32.03 13.31 -8.51
C GLU A 796 30.58 13.59 -8.91
N ALA A 797 30.01 14.72 -8.45
CA ALA A 797 28.70 15.20 -8.93
C ALA A 797 28.68 15.38 -10.47
N TYR A 798 29.66 16.11 -11.02
CA TYR A 798 29.79 16.31 -12.47
C TYR A 798 29.96 14.99 -13.23
N ALA A 799 30.77 14.06 -12.71
CA ALA A 799 31.00 12.76 -13.33
C ALA A 799 29.71 11.93 -13.40
N ILE A 800 28.91 11.92 -12.33
CA ILE A 800 27.62 11.23 -12.30
C ILE A 800 26.62 11.89 -13.28
N TYR A 801 26.46 13.22 -13.24
CA TYR A 801 25.57 13.92 -14.19
C TYR A 801 25.97 13.69 -15.65
N LYS A 802 27.28 13.77 -15.96
CA LYS A 802 27.81 13.47 -17.29
C LYS A 802 27.57 12.01 -17.70
N GLN A 803 27.65 11.05 -16.78
CA GLN A 803 27.41 9.64 -17.08
C GLN A 803 25.90 9.35 -17.32
N GLN A 804 25.01 10.00 -16.57
CA GLN A 804 23.56 9.73 -16.62
C GLN A 804 22.81 10.55 -17.68
N PHE A 805 23.20 11.81 -17.89
CA PHE A 805 22.50 12.75 -18.78
C PHE A 805 23.32 13.23 -19.98
N GLY A 806 24.63 12.97 -20.02
CA GLY A 806 25.53 13.52 -21.02
C GLY A 806 25.88 15.00 -20.80
N GLU A 807 26.74 15.54 -21.67
CA GLU A 807 27.34 16.88 -21.48
C GLU A 807 26.39 18.06 -21.75
N GLN A 808 25.36 17.87 -22.59
CA GLN A 808 24.44 18.96 -22.97
C GLN A 808 23.30 19.19 -21.97
N HIS A 809 23.10 18.31 -20.99
CA HIS A 809 22.02 18.45 -20.02
C HIS A 809 22.29 19.58 -19.01
N GLU A 810 21.25 20.33 -18.65
CA GLU A 810 21.30 21.51 -17.76
C GLU A 810 22.09 21.25 -16.47
N LYS A 811 21.79 20.17 -15.74
CA LYS A 811 22.51 19.81 -14.50
C LYS A 811 23.99 19.47 -14.70
N THR A 812 24.36 18.97 -15.88
CA THR A 812 25.78 18.75 -16.23
C THR A 812 26.49 20.07 -16.53
N GLN A 813 25.77 21.05 -17.11
CA GLN A 813 26.28 22.40 -17.34
C GLN A 813 26.42 23.19 -16.03
N GLU A 814 25.40 23.20 -15.15
CA GLU A 814 25.44 23.81 -13.81
C GLU A 814 26.66 23.33 -13.01
N SER A 815 26.88 22.02 -12.94
CA SER A 815 28.02 21.43 -12.24
C SER A 815 29.37 21.76 -12.92
N SER A 816 29.41 21.83 -14.25
CA SER A 816 30.59 22.31 -14.99
C SER A 816 30.93 23.78 -14.68
N GLU A 817 29.93 24.63 -14.48
CA GLU A 817 30.13 26.04 -14.08
C GLU A 817 30.52 26.17 -12.61
N CYS A 818 29.95 25.35 -11.73
CA CYS A 818 30.39 25.23 -10.35
C CYS A 818 31.88 24.84 -10.26
N LEU A 819 32.32 23.83 -11.02
CA LEU A 819 33.74 23.44 -11.11
C LEU A 819 34.66 24.58 -11.58
N LYS A 820 34.27 25.33 -12.62
CA LYS A 820 35.04 26.49 -13.10
C LYS A 820 35.18 27.55 -11.99
N HIS A 821 34.08 27.86 -11.32
CA HIS A 821 34.03 28.85 -10.24
C HIS A 821 34.87 28.44 -9.02
N LEU A 822 34.71 27.21 -8.53
CA LEU A 822 35.52 26.64 -7.44
C LEU A 822 37.02 26.65 -7.79
N THR A 823 37.38 26.28 -9.03
CA THR A 823 38.76 26.32 -9.51
C THR A 823 39.32 27.74 -9.50
N GLN A 824 38.55 28.73 -9.95
CA GLN A 824 38.95 30.14 -9.94
C GLN A 824 39.15 30.66 -8.51
N GLN A 825 38.24 30.34 -7.58
CA GLN A 825 38.37 30.73 -6.18
C GLN A 825 39.58 30.08 -5.50
N ALA A 826 39.81 28.78 -5.74
CA ALA A 826 41.00 28.06 -5.24
C ALA A 826 42.31 28.69 -5.73
N VAL A 827 42.41 29.05 -7.02
CA VAL A 827 43.61 29.70 -7.58
C VAL A 827 43.80 31.11 -7.02
N VAL A 828 42.72 31.88 -6.78
CA VAL A 828 42.81 33.20 -6.14
C VAL A 828 43.28 33.08 -4.68
N LEU A 829 42.79 32.08 -3.93
CA LEU A 829 43.26 31.81 -2.57
C LEU A 829 44.75 31.41 -2.56
N GLN A 830 45.15 30.44 -3.37
CA GLN A 830 46.53 29.94 -3.40
C GLN A 830 47.53 31.04 -3.80
N LYS A 831 47.18 31.93 -4.74
CA LYS A 831 48.00 33.10 -5.08
C LYS A 831 48.19 34.01 -3.86
N LYS A 832 47.09 34.43 -3.21
CA LYS A 832 47.15 35.27 -1.99
C LYS A 832 47.99 34.62 -0.87
N MET A 833 47.88 33.30 -0.68
CA MET A 833 48.71 32.59 0.31
C MET A 833 50.20 32.63 -0.06
N ASN A 834 50.54 32.39 -1.33
CA ASN A 834 51.93 32.49 -1.81
C ASN A 834 52.48 33.92 -1.71
N ASP A 835 51.66 34.94 -1.94
CA ASP A 835 52.04 36.36 -1.80
C ASP A 835 52.38 36.71 -0.33
N ILE A 836 51.65 36.13 0.63
CA ILE A 836 51.92 36.27 2.08
C ILE A 836 53.23 35.59 2.47
N TYR A 837 53.46 34.34 2.04
CA TYR A 837 54.67 33.59 2.37
C TYR A 837 55.94 34.17 1.72
N SER A 838 55.82 34.82 0.55
CA SER A 838 56.98 35.38 -0.18
C SER A 838 57.38 36.79 0.25
N ASN A 839 56.44 37.65 0.68
CA ASN A 839 56.73 39.06 0.99
C ASN A 839 57.06 39.34 2.47
N GLY A 840 56.91 38.37 3.37
CA GLY A 840 57.43 38.42 4.75
C GLY A 840 56.84 39.47 5.70
N LYS A 841 55.92 40.32 5.23
CA LYS A 841 55.19 41.30 6.04
C LYS A 841 53.75 40.86 6.25
N LEU A 842 53.36 40.64 7.50
CA LEU A 842 51.94 40.66 7.89
C LEU A 842 51.43 42.10 7.78
N THR A 843 50.99 42.50 6.58
CA THR A 843 50.13 43.67 6.42
C THR A 843 48.79 43.36 7.07
N THR A 844 48.38 44.16 8.04
CA THR A 844 47.20 43.92 8.88
C THR A 844 45.91 43.87 8.06
N GLY A 845 45.26 42.70 8.04
CA GLY A 845 43.97 42.47 7.38
C GLY A 845 44.11 41.65 6.09
N LEU A 846 43.66 40.38 6.15
CA LEU A 846 43.28 39.65 4.96
C LEU A 846 42.08 40.38 4.32
N PRO A 847 42.16 40.89 3.07
CA PRO A 847 40.97 41.39 2.39
C PRO A 847 40.02 40.21 2.19
N PRO A 848 38.77 40.28 2.69
CA PRO A 848 37.94 39.11 2.93
C PRO A 848 37.76 38.28 1.66
N ILE A 849 37.85 36.96 1.81
CA ILE A 849 37.34 36.03 0.80
C ILE A 849 35.83 36.25 0.82
N HIS A 850 35.31 36.94 -0.21
CA HIS A 850 33.91 37.36 -0.22
C HIS A 850 33.00 36.18 -0.63
N ILE A 851 32.98 35.16 0.22
CA ILE A 851 31.96 34.12 0.25
C ILE A 851 30.62 34.84 0.40
N GLN A 852 29.89 34.95 -0.71
CA GLN A 852 28.52 35.45 -0.65
C GLN A 852 27.67 34.36 0.01
N PRO A 853 26.94 34.66 1.09
CA PRO A 853 26.00 33.70 1.65
C PRO A 853 24.92 33.37 0.60
N PRO A 854 24.37 32.15 0.63
CA PRO A 854 23.34 31.74 -0.32
C PRO A 854 22.10 32.64 -0.17
N SER A 855 21.45 32.98 -1.29
CA SER A 855 20.14 33.63 -1.22
C SER A 855 19.10 32.67 -0.65
N MET A 856 18.15 33.17 0.15
CA MET A 856 17.05 32.34 0.68
C MET A 856 16.24 31.68 -0.45
N GLY A 857 16.13 32.33 -1.61
CA GLY A 857 15.55 31.77 -2.83
C GLY A 857 16.31 30.54 -3.33
N SER A 858 17.64 30.60 -3.46
CA SER A 858 18.44 29.44 -3.90
C SER A 858 18.37 28.27 -2.91
N VAL A 859 18.28 28.54 -1.61
CA VAL A 859 18.05 27.48 -0.61
C VAL A 859 16.64 26.90 -0.73
N LEU A 860 15.61 27.73 -0.94
CA LEU A 860 14.24 27.26 -1.14
C LEU A 860 14.09 26.44 -2.43
N GLU A 861 14.77 26.81 -3.51
CA GLU A 861 14.86 26.05 -4.76
C GLU A 861 15.50 24.67 -4.53
N MET A 862 16.61 24.60 -3.79
CA MET A 862 17.26 23.32 -3.43
C MET A 862 16.39 22.47 -2.50
N LEU A 863 15.71 23.08 -1.52
CA LEU A 863 14.76 22.39 -0.64
C LEU A 863 13.59 21.81 -1.45
N ASN A 864 13.02 22.58 -2.37
CA ASN A 864 11.95 22.10 -3.25
C ASN A 864 12.43 20.94 -4.14
N ALA A 865 13.63 21.04 -4.70
CA ALA A 865 14.21 19.97 -5.52
C ALA A 865 14.39 18.66 -4.74
N ILE A 866 14.94 18.69 -3.52
CA ILE A 866 15.15 17.45 -2.74
C ILE A 866 13.83 16.83 -2.22
N ASN A 867 12.80 17.64 -1.99
CA ASN A 867 11.46 17.17 -1.61
C ASN A 867 10.54 16.87 -2.82
N GLY A 868 11.08 16.86 -4.05
CA GLY A 868 10.34 16.48 -5.26
C GLY A 868 9.24 17.48 -5.68
N ILE A 869 9.41 18.76 -5.37
CA ILE A 869 8.54 19.85 -5.82
C ILE A 869 9.22 20.57 -6.98
N LEU A 870 8.75 20.29 -8.19
CA LEU A 870 9.26 20.88 -9.43
C LEU A 870 8.31 22.00 -9.90
N PHE A 871 8.78 23.24 -9.85
CA PHE A 871 8.09 24.36 -10.49
C PHE A 871 8.41 24.36 -11.98
N VAL A 872 7.49 23.85 -12.80
CA VAL A 872 7.61 23.92 -14.27
C VAL A 872 7.37 25.36 -14.71
N GLN A 873 8.43 26.16 -14.77
CA GLN A 873 8.41 27.50 -15.37
C GLN A 873 8.27 27.40 -16.89
N ILE A 874 7.05 27.13 -17.37
CA ILE A 874 6.75 27.16 -18.81
C ILE A 874 7.03 28.59 -19.32
N SER A 875 8.02 28.75 -20.21
CA SER A 875 8.31 30.08 -20.75
C SER A 875 7.08 30.63 -21.48
N PRO A 876 6.82 31.95 -21.45
CA PRO A 876 5.79 32.55 -22.30
C PRO A 876 5.96 32.20 -23.79
N LYS A 877 7.21 31.95 -24.23
CA LYS A 877 7.53 31.45 -25.57
C LYS A 877 7.05 30.01 -25.79
N ASP A 878 7.17 29.15 -24.78
CA ASP A 878 6.77 27.75 -24.87
C ASP A 878 5.25 27.58 -24.77
N ILE A 879 4.57 28.44 -24.00
CA ILE A 879 3.10 28.56 -24.04
C ILE A 879 2.64 28.96 -25.45
N VAL A 880 3.31 29.92 -26.10
CA VAL A 880 3.00 30.33 -27.48
C VAL A 880 3.33 29.22 -28.49
N ASN A 881 4.46 28.54 -28.37
CA ASN A 881 4.83 27.41 -29.23
C ASN A 881 3.83 26.25 -29.10
N LEU A 882 3.43 25.91 -27.87
CA LEU A 882 2.45 24.87 -27.59
C LEU A 882 1.06 25.24 -28.13
N LYS A 883 0.61 26.49 -27.96
CA LYS A 883 -0.63 26.99 -28.57
C LYS A 883 -0.58 26.93 -30.10
N ASN A 884 0.52 27.35 -30.72
CA ASN A 884 0.70 27.30 -32.17
C ASN A 884 0.66 25.84 -32.68
N GLU A 885 1.28 24.90 -31.97
CA GLU A 885 1.28 23.47 -32.30
C GLU A 885 -0.10 22.82 -32.09
N ILE A 886 -0.86 23.25 -31.06
CA ILE A 886 -2.25 22.83 -30.85
C ILE A 886 -3.17 23.37 -31.96
N GLU A 887 -3.11 24.66 -32.28
CA GLU A 887 -3.85 25.23 -33.41
C GLU A 887 -3.51 24.52 -34.73
N LYS A 888 -2.23 24.21 -34.95
CA LYS A 888 -1.76 23.52 -36.16
C LYS A 888 -2.32 22.11 -36.25
N ARG A 889 -2.49 21.40 -35.13
CA ARG A 889 -3.17 20.09 -35.07
C ARG A 889 -4.68 20.22 -35.27
N GLN A 890 -5.32 21.19 -34.64
CA GLN A 890 -6.75 21.46 -34.83
C GLN A 890 -7.06 21.76 -36.30
N ARG A 891 -6.30 22.66 -36.96
CA ARG A 891 -6.45 22.96 -38.39
C ARG A 891 -6.24 21.75 -39.32
N VAL A 892 -5.43 20.76 -38.90
CA VAL A 892 -5.29 19.48 -39.64
C VAL A 892 -6.51 18.59 -39.44
N THR A 893 -7.06 18.50 -38.22
CA THR A 893 -8.31 17.77 -37.94
C THR A 893 -9.51 18.40 -38.65
N ASP A 894 -9.66 19.72 -38.57
CA ASP A 894 -10.75 20.48 -39.20
C ASP A 894 -10.69 20.41 -40.73
N GLY A 895 -9.48 20.38 -41.31
CA GLY A 895 -9.29 20.17 -42.75
C GLY A 895 -9.79 18.80 -43.22
N VAL A 896 -9.47 17.73 -42.48
CA VAL A 896 -9.95 16.36 -42.79
C VAL A 896 -11.47 16.25 -42.63
N LEU A 897 -12.07 16.95 -41.67
CA LEU A 897 -13.53 17.02 -41.52
C LEU A 897 -14.19 17.81 -42.66
N GLY A 898 -13.56 18.89 -43.13
CA GLY A 898 -14.03 19.70 -44.26
C GLY A 898 -14.06 18.92 -45.58
N GLU A 899 -13.01 18.15 -45.89
CA GLU A 899 -12.96 17.30 -47.09
C GLU A 899 -14.06 16.22 -47.06
N GLN A 900 -14.33 15.62 -45.89
CA GLN A 900 -15.43 14.66 -45.71
C GLN A 900 -16.82 15.31 -45.86
N GLN A 901 -17.00 16.56 -45.39
CA GLN A 901 -18.27 17.27 -45.59
C GLN A 901 -18.52 17.65 -47.05
N GLU A 902 -17.50 18.10 -47.80
CA GLU A 902 -17.65 18.34 -49.25
C GLU A 902 -18.02 17.06 -50.02
N GLU A 903 -17.44 15.91 -49.67
CA GLU A 903 -17.76 14.64 -50.32
C GLU A 903 -19.21 14.20 -50.03
N ILE A 904 -19.69 14.40 -48.79
CA ILE A 904 -21.09 14.16 -48.40
C ILE A 904 -22.05 15.10 -49.15
N GLU A 905 -21.74 16.39 -49.26
CA GLU A 905 -22.61 17.34 -49.99
C GLU A 905 -22.69 17.03 -51.49
N ARG A 906 -21.58 16.60 -52.11
CA ARG A 906 -21.57 16.12 -53.50
C ARG A 906 -22.51 14.93 -53.68
N ILE A 907 -22.46 13.93 -52.80
CA ILE A 907 -23.36 12.75 -52.83
C ILE A 907 -24.84 13.15 -52.66
N ILE A 908 -25.14 14.13 -51.81
CA ILE A 908 -26.52 14.62 -51.59
C ILE A 908 -27.04 15.38 -52.82
N SER A 909 -26.20 16.20 -53.47
CA SER A 909 -26.59 17.02 -54.63
C SER A 909 -27.02 16.23 -55.87
N THR A 910 -26.55 14.99 -56.03
CA THR A 910 -26.90 14.14 -57.19
C THR A 910 -28.30 13.52 -57.16
N ASN A 911 -29.05 13.63 -56.05
CA ASN A 911 -30.17 12.71 -55.78
C ASN A 911 -31.55 13.38 -55.56
N LYS A 912 -31.75 14.64 -55.97
CA LYS A 912 -33.06 15.33 -55.91
C LYS A 912 -33.35 16.23 -57.12
N GLN A 913 -33.99 15.65 -58.13
CA GLN A 913 -34.94 16.37 -58.98
C GLN A 913 -36.35 15.89 -58.61
N ASP A 914 -37.12 16.75 -57.93
CA ASP A 914 -38.48 17.18 -58.35
C ASP A 914 -39.33 17.78 -57.22
N GLU A 915 -40.08 18.83 -57.61
CA GLU A 915 -41.22 19.53 -56.96
C GLU A 915 -41.08 20.33 -55.64
N VAL A 916 -41.86 21.43 -55.62
CA VAL A 916 -41.92 22.60 -54.71
C VAL A 916 -43.33 23.21 -54.94
N PRO A 917 -44.18 23.54 -53.92
CA PRO A 917 -44.09 24.76 -53.07
C PRO A 917 -44.69 24.60 -51.64
N GLN A 918 -44.84 25.59 -50.72
CA GLN A 918 -44.13 26.82 -50.30
C GLN A 918 -44.72 27.27 -48.93
N SER A 919 -43.95 27.94 -48.05
CA SER A 919 -44.37 29.13 -47.27
C SER A 919 -43.31 29.60 -46.25
N SER A 920 -43.44 30.84 -45.75
CA SER A 920 -42.49 31.61 -44.91
C SER A 920 -42.84 31.55 -43.40
N SER A 921 -42.07 32.06 -42.42
CA SER A 921 -41.24 33.28 -42.39
C SER A 921 -40.17 33.35 -41.26
N THR A 922 -39.34 34.42 -41.31
CA THR A 922 -38.11 34.72 -40.53
C THR A 922 -38.38 35.71 -39.37
N THR A 923 -37.59 35.86 -38.28
CA THR A 923 -36.37 36.73 -38.18
C THR A 923 -35.81 36.84 -36.74
N THR A 924 -34.47 36.81 -36.61
CA THR A 924 -33.46 37.45 -35.69
C THR A 924 -33.90 38.33 -34.49
N ILE A 925 -33.13 38.44 -33.38
CA ILE A 925 -32.13 39.53 -33.06
C ILE A 925 -31.30 39.26 -31.76
N THR A 926 -30.10 39.85 -31.68
CA THR A 926 -29.07 39.84 -30.60
C THR A 926 -29.32 40.79 -29.40
N THR A 927 -28.54 40.63 -28.31
CA THR A 927 -28.51 41.55 -27.14
C THR A 927 -27.08 41.84 -26.62
N THR A 928 -26.93 42.88 -25.78
CA THR A 928 -25.64 43.47 -25.32
C THR A 928 -25.64 43.80 -23.82
N THR A 929 -24.46 44.13 -23.27
CA THR A 929 -24.19 44.35 -21.83
C THR A 929 -24.52 45.74 -21.27
N ALA A 930 -25.02 45.80 -20.02
CA ALA A 930 -24.82 46.90 -19.06
C ALA A 930 -25.17 46.43 -17.62
N ALA A 931 -24.80 47.19 -16.58
CA ALA A 931 -24.99 46.81 -15.17
C ALA A 931 -25.57 47.95 -14.30
N THR A 932 -26.28 47.60 -13.22
CA THR A 932 -26.65 48.47 -12.09
C THR A 932 -26.97 47.64 -10.84
N ASP A 933 -26.66 48.19 -9.67
CA ASP A 933 -27.10 47.81 -8.32
C ASP A 933 -27.99 48.98 -7.79
N PRO A 934 -28.96 48.84 -6.85
CA PRO A 934 -28.57 48.87 -5.41
C PRO A 934 -29.54 48.22 -4.36
N THR A 935 -28.94 47.79 -3.23
CA THR A 935 -29.40 47.89 -1.80
C THR A 935 -30.89 47.77 -1.38
N GLU A 936 -31.22 46.76 -0.56
CA GLU A 936 -31.59 46.86 0.90
C GLU A 936 -32.31 45.59 1.43
N GLY A 937 -32.12 45.26 2.72
CA GLY A 937 -32.80 44.16 3.43
C GLY A 937 -31.96 43.56 4.56
N ALA A 938 -32.50 43.39 5.77
CA ALA A 938 -31.69 43.22 6.99
C ALA A 938 -32.15 42.14 7.99
N ALA A 939 -31.16 41.64 8.75
CA ALA A 939 -31.24 40.87 10.00
C ALA A 939 -31.91 39.46 9.95
N ALA A 940 -31.57 38.51 10.83
CA ALA A 940 -30.76 38.57 12.05
C ALA A 940 -29.95 37.28 12.27
N ALA A 941 -28.77 37.39 12.91
CA ALA A 941 -27.95 36.27 13.35
C ALA A 941 -28.05 36.10 14.88
N ALA A 942 -27.92 34.87 15.37
CA ALA A 942 -27.90 34.55 16.80
C ALA A 942 -26.47 34.19 17.24
N GLU A 943 -25.94 34.92 18.23
CA GLU A 943 -24.62 34.67 18.80
C GLU A 943 -24.66 33.67 19.96
N CYS A 944 -23.66 32.79 20.05
CA CYS A 944 -23.06 32.40 21.32
C CYS A 944 -21.60 31.93 21.13
N PRO A 945 -20.71 32.14 22.12
CA PRO A 945 -19.26 32.09 21.89
C PRO A 945 -18.61 30.74 22.26
N MET A 946 -17.44 30.49 21.68
CA MET A 946 -16.44 29.54 22.22
C MET A 946 -15.15 30.30 22.53
N ALA A 947 -14.52 29.95 23.65
CA ALA A 947 -13.52 30.79 24.30
C ALA A 947 -12.09 30.61 23.75
N ASN A 948 -11.31 31.71 23.80
CA ASN A 948 -9.86 31.67 23.61
C ASN A 948 -9.19 30.90 24.75
N HIS A 949 -8.42 29.86 24.42
CA HIS A 949 -7.32 29.38 25.27
C HIS A 949 -6.07 29.20 24.40
N VAL A 950 -5.12 30.12 24.56
CA VAL A 950 -3.80 30.09 23.93
C VAL A 950 -2.77 29.80 25.01
N ASP A 951 -2.53 28.52 25.28
CA ASP A 951 -1.48 28.10 26.22
C ASP A 951 -0.12 28.11 25.53
N ALA A 952 0.72 29.06 25.94
CA ALA A 952 2.03 29.29 25.34
C ALA A 952 3.07 28.28 25.86
N ILE A 953 3.50 27.35 24.99
CA ILE A 953 4.61 26.45 25.28
C ILE A 953 5.92 27.24 25.29
N LYS A 954 6.41 27.58 26.48
CA LYS A 954 7.80 28.01 26.68
C LYS A 954 8.74 26.86 26.32
N VAL A 955 9.79 27.16 25.57
CA VAL A 955 10.96 26.29 25.39
C VAL A 955 12.12 26.97 26.09
N GLU A 956 12.63 26.37 27.16
CA GLU A 956 13.88 26.77 27.79
C GLU A 956 15.08 26.15 27.04
N PRO A 957 16.24 26.83 26.97
CA PRO A 957 17.40 26.32 26.26
C PRO A 957 18.11 25.24 27.09
N VAL A 958 18.49 24.14 26.44
CA VAL A 958 19.42 23.15 27.00
C VAL A 958 20.81 23.39 26.41
N SER A 959 21.82 23.39 27.27
CA SER A 959 23.26 23.50 26.97
C SER A 959 23.90 22.13 26.79
#